data_AF-A0A830D5Q7-F1
#
_entry.id   AF-A0A830D5Q7-F1
#
_cell.length_a   1.000
_cell.length_b   1.000
_cell.length_c   1.000
_cell.angle_alpha   90.00
_cell.angle_beta   90.00
_cell.angle_gamma   90.00
#
_symmetry.space_group_name_H-M   'P 1'
#
loop_
_entity.id
_entity.type
_entity.pdbx_description
1 polymer ?
#
loop_
_entity_poly.entity_id
_entity_poly.type
_entity_poly.pdbx_seq_one_letter_code
_entity_poly.pdbx_strand_id
1 'polypeptide(L)'
;MMPPEQENGTPGIKRGTSINNPSENISVQIERPGSSRNVSPCPNNQMSGKDRSALVRFSVLRESVHPVTLQFEDVCYTIKLQNTQASLCSSPQPKLTRTILNNVSGIVRPGELVAMLGPSGSGKTTLLTALAGRLPGKISGTIKYNGQAFSSSVKRKTGFVTQDDVLYPHLTVLETLTYTALLKLPSSLTKTEKMEQAEMIIMELGLTRCRNSMIGGPLLRGISGGERRRVSIGQEMLVNPSLLLVDEPTSGLDSTTAQRIVATLRWAARGGRTVVTTIHQPSSRLFRMFDKVIVMSEGCPIYSGGANGVMDYFGSIGYVPGFNFMNPADFLLDLANGVTPESGQDDQTDIHAREDNHDDIQSTKQFLISSYKKNLHPLLKEQIRKDYHDQAHSGKSSPSRSLDNQWTNSWWLQFKVLLSRGLKERKHESYSGLRIFQVMSVAIISGLLWWHSDANHIQDQVGLLFFFSIFWGFFPLFNAIFVFPQERPVLTRERSSGMYRLSSYYIARIVGDLPMELVLPTIFVTTSYWMGGLKPSLITFLLTLSIILLNVLVAQGLGLALGAILMDVKQATTLSSVLMLVFLLASGYYVQHIPTFVVWLKYVSFSQYCYRLLVGVQYSVNEVYECGLGSSCRVFDFPAIRNLGIDNMVIDVVALVLMLVGYRILAYVALRWGKNN
;
A
#
# COMPACT_ATOMS: atom_id res chain seq x y z
N MET A 1 32.93 1.47 29.23
CA MET A 1 33.69 0.72 30.24
C MET A 1 33.64 -0.76 29.90
N MET A 2 34.77 -1.43 30.09
CA MET A 2 35.32 -2.58 29.36
C MET A 2 35.04 -3.94 30.10
N PRO A 3 35.62 -5.11 29.72
CA PRO A 3 34.97 -6.26 29.08
C PRO A 3 35.10 -7.59 29.89
N PRO A 4 34.95 -8.77 29.26
CA PRO A 4 35.93 -9.87 29.45
C PRO A 4 36.31 -10.53 28.09
N GLU A 5 37.60 -10.63 27.74
CA GLU A 5 38.61 -11.67 28.03
C GLU A 5 38.58 -12.90 27.08
N GLN A 6 39.70 -13.03 26.35
CA GLN A 6 40.14 -14.18 25.55
C GLN A 6 40.97 -15.13 26.42
N GLU A 7 40.92 -16.44 26.14
CA GLU A 7 42.06 -17.31 26.41
C GLU A 7 42.31 -18.34 25.30
N ASN A 8 43.60 -18.56 25.07
CA ASN A 8 44.28 -19.27 24.00
C ASN A 8 44.30 -20.79 24.19
N GLY A 9 44.64 -21.53 23.13
CA GLY A 9 45.41 -22.77 23.30
C GLY A 9 45.31 -23.81 22.18
N THR A 10 46.18 -23.71 21.18
CA THR A 10 46.66 -24.88 20.40
C THR A 10 47.83 -25.51 21.16
N PRO A 11 48.12 -26.83 21.03
CA PRO A 11 49.13 -27.24 20.04
C PRO A 11 48.92 -28.65 19.44
N GLY A 12 49.50 -28.89 18.27
CA GLY A 12 49.62 -30.22 17.65
C GLY A 12 50.96 -30.90 17.95
N ILE A 13 51.08 -32.20 17.58
CA ILE A 13 52.28 -32.90 17.10
C ILE A 13 51.91 -34.34 16.63
N LYS A 14 52.16 -34.61 15.32
CA LYS A 14 52.82 -35.75 14.61
C LYS A 14 52.76 -37.19 15.20
N ARG A 15 52.79 -38.33 14.48
CA ARG A 15 53.18 -38.71 13.09
C ARG A 15 52.85 -40.21 12.82
N GLY A 16 52.66 -40.55 11.53
CA GLY A 16 53.00 -41.85 10.88
C GLY A 16 51.81 -42.73 10.44
N THR A 17 51.69 -43.32 9.23
CA THR A 17 52.51 -43.35 7.99
C THR A 17 51.71 -44.05 6.85
N SER A 18 51.86 -43.58 5.59
CA SER A 18 51.77 -44.26 4.25
C SER A 18 50.51 -45.06 3.86
N ILE A 19 49.95 -44.98 2.63
CA ILE A 19 50.49 -45.45 1.34
C ILE A 19 49.74 -44.84 0.11
N ASN A 20 50.53 -44.37 -0.87
CA ASN A 20 50.46 -44.30 -2.35
C ASN A 20 49.24 -43.89 -3.22
N ASN A 21 49.57 -42.88 -4.05
CA ASN A 21 49.07 -42.33 -5.33
C ASN A 21 49.01 -43.33 -6.53
N PRO A 22 48.35 -43.05 -7.69
CA PRO A 22 48.84 -42.06 -8.67
C PRO A 22 47.84 -41.21 -9.48
N SER A 23 48.42 -40.15 -10.03
CA SER A 23 47.98 -39.08 -10.93
C SER A 23 47.82 -39.48 -12.40
N GLU A 24 47.01 -38.75 -13.20
CA GLU A 24 47.47 -38.01 -14.40
C GLU A 24 46.38 -37.20 -15.15
N ASN A 25 46.89 -36.22 -15.90
CA ASN A 25 46.27 -35.13 -16.68
C ASN A 25 45.27 -35.56 -17.78
N ILE A 26 44.47 -34.61 -18.31
CA ILE A 26 44.30 -34.36 -19.76
C ILE A 26 43.58 -33.01 -20.04
N SER A 27 44.02 -32.40 -21.14
CA SER A 27 43.76 -31.09 -21.74
C SER A 27 42.35 -30.83 -22.27
N VAL A 28 41.97 -29.54 -22.32
CA VAL A 28 40.74 -29.04 -22.95
C VAL A 28 41.05 -28.61 -24.39
N GLN A 29 40.42 -29.27 -25.37
CA GLN A 29 40.48 -28.93 -26.79
C GLN A 29 39.27 -28.06 -27.20
N ILE A 30 39.56 -27.04 -28.02
CA ILE A 30 38.60 -26.12 -28.66
C ILE A 30 38.23 -26.71 -30.03
N GLU A 31 36.94 -26.88 -30.33
CA GLU A 31 36.45 -27.21 -31.68
C GLU A 31 35.65 -26.04 -32.31
N ARG A 32 35.97 -25.77 -33.58
CA ARG A 32 35.29 -24.82 -34.49
C ARG A 32 34.10 -25.49 -35.18
N PRO A 33 33.09 -24.73 -35.67
CA PRO A 33 31.92 -25.31 -36.33
C PRO A 33 32.14 -25.49 -37.85
N GLY A 34 31.70 -26.64 -38.39
CA GLY A 34 31.70 -26.95 -39.82
C GLY A 34 30.59 -27.93 -40.23
N SER A 35 29.66 -27.40 -41.03
CA SER A 35 28.73 -28.00 -42.02
C SER A 35 27.83 -29.22 -41.72
N SER A 36 26.53 -28.94 -41.88
CA SER A 36 25.49 -29.71 -42.59
C SER A 36 25.18 -31.17 -42.19
N ARG A 37 23.97 -31.37 -41.62
CA ARG A 37 23.07 -32.45 -42.04
C ARG A 37 21.60 -32.11 -41.73
N ASN A 38 20.77 -32.45 -42.70
CA ASN A 38 19.35 -32.17 -42.83
C ASN A 38 18.50 -32.70 -41.67
N VAL A 39 17.59 -31.87 -41.15
CA VAL A 39 16.41 -32.32 -40.39
C VAL A 39 15.18 -31.69 -41.05
N SER A 40 14.29 -32.55 -41.50
CA SER A 40 13.00 -32.27 -42.14
C SER A 40 12.02 -31.57 -41.18
N PRO A 41 11.11 -30.71 -41.69
CA PRO A 41 10.17 -29.96 -40.87
C PRO A 41 8.88 -30.76 -40.61
N CYS A 42 8.49 -30.91 -39.34
CA CYS A 42 7.16 -31.38 -38.95
C CYS A 42 6.10 -30.27 -39.07
N PRO A 43 4.82 -30.63 -39.22
CA PRO A 43 3.91 -29.94 -40.13
C PRO A 43 3.22 -28.72 -39.54
N ASN A 44 2.90 -27.79 -40.44
CA ASN A 44 2.05 -26.62 -40.21
C ASN A 44 0.74 -27.00 -39.53
N ASN A 45 0.59 -26.65 -38.26
CA ASN A 45 -0.74 -26.47 -37.67
C ASN A 45 -1.30 -25.14 -38.22
N GLN A 46 -2.12 -25.23 -39.27
CA GLN A 46 -2.89 -24.12 -39.80
C GLN A 46 -3.89 -23.66 -38.73
N MET A 47 -3.49 -22.66 -37.94
CA MET A 47 -4.41 -21.92 -37.09
C MET A 47 -5.18 -20.93 -37.97
N SER A 48 -6.51 -21.04 -37.94
CA SER A 48 -7.47 -20.29 -38.76
C SER A 48 -7.23 -18.77 -38.72
N GLY A 49 -7.27 -18.12 -39.90
CA GLY A 49 -7.03 -16.68 -40.06
C GLY A 49 -8.01 -15.75 -39.32
N LYS A 50 -9.10 -16.29 -38.75
CA LYS A 50 -10.04 -15.52 -37.91
C LYS A 50 -9.45 -15.14 -36.55
N ASP A 51 -8.65 -16.01 -35.93
CA ASP A 51 -8.09 -15.75 -34.59
C ASP A 51 -6.98 -14.69 -34.62
N ARG A 52 -6.23 -14.61 -35.73
CA ARG A 52 -5.25 -13.53 -35.95
C ARG A 52 -5.90 -12.15 -36.08
N SER A 53 -7.12 -12.07 -36.62
CA SER A 53 -7.81 -10.78 -36.80
C SER A 53 -8.39 -10.21 -35.50
N ALA A 54 -8.77 -11.07 -34.55
CA ALA A 54 -9.21 -10.67 -33.21
C ALA A 54 -8.03 -10.23 -32.33
N LEU A 55 -6.90 -10.97 -32.40
CA LEU A 55 -5.68 -10.67 -31.63
C LEU A 55 -5.01 -9.35 -32.05
N VAL A 56 -5.22 -8.91 -33.30
CA VAL A 56 -4.70 -7.64 -33.83
C VAL A 56 -5.54 -6.44 -33.38
N ARG A 57 -6.82 -6.61 -33.05
CA ARG A 57 -7.70 -5.49 -32.64
C ARG A 57 -7.42 -4.94 -31.24
N PHE A 58 -6.74 -5.70 -30.39
CA PHE A 58 -6.45 -5.33 -29.00
C PHE A 58 -4.96 -5.31 -28.67
N SER A 59 -4.07 -5.06 -29.66
CA SER A 59 -2.70 -4.64 -29.37
C SER A 59 -2.67 -3.19 -28.89
N VAL A 60 -3.37 -2.95 -27.78
CA VAL A 60 -3.45 -1.70 -27.04
C VAL A 60 -2.05 -1.15 -26.70
N LEU A 61 -1.03 -2.01 -26.70
CA LEU A 61 0.34 -1.64 -26.38
C LEU A 61 1.14 -1.09 -27.57
N ARG A 62 0.70 -1.28 -28.82
CA ARG A 62 1.47 -0.85 -30.00
C ARG A 62 1.34 0.64 -30.33
N GLU A 63 0.21 1.28 -29.98
CA GLU A 63 0.00 2.71 -30.20
C GLU A 63 -0.69 3.35 -28.98
N SER A 64 -0.15 4.47 -28.49
CA SER A 64 -0.88 5.31 -27.55
C SER A 64 -2.08 5.92 -28.29
N VAL A 65 -3.29 5.70 -27.76
CA VAL A 65 -4.52 6.20 -28.41
C VAL A 65 -4.51 7.74 -28.48
N HIS A 66 -3.79 8.40 -27.56
CA HIS A 66 -3.57 9.84 -27.55
C HIS A 66 -2.17 10.19 -27.04
N PRO A 67 -1.21 10.59 -27.88
CA PRO A 67 0.10 11.05 -27.41
C PRO A 67 -0.03 12.29 -26.51
N VAL A 68 0.75 12.34 -25.42
CA VAL A 68 0.73 13.46 -24.45
C VAL A 68 2.11 14.09 -24.32
N THR A 69 2.25 15.33 -24.78
CA THR A 69 3.42 16.17 -24.49
C THR A 69 3.25 16.78 -23.09
N LEU A 70 4.20 16.49 -22.22
CA LEU A 70 4.27 17.02 -20.85
C LEU A 70 5.19 18.25 -20.84
N GLN A 71 4.66 19.37 -20.38
CA GLN A 71 5.39 20.64 -20.25
C GLN A 71 5.25 21.13 -18.81
N PHE A 72 6.34 21.59 -18.23
CA PHE A 72 6.33 22.24 -16.92
C PHE A 72 7.27 23.43 -16.94
N GLU A 73 6.79 24.56 -16.42
CA GLU A 73 7.48 25.84 -16.43
C GLU A 73 7.50 26.43 -15.02
N ASP A 74 8.71 26.76 -14.56
CA ASP A 74 9.01 27.46 -13.32
C ASP A 74 8.29 26.83 -12.10
N VAL A 75 8.30 25.50 -12.02
CA VAL A 75 7.63 24.74 -10.96
C VAL A 75 8.37 24.91 -9.63
N CYS A 76 7.64 25.42 -8.64
CA CYS A 76 8.11 25.63 -7.27
C CYS A 76 7.20 24.91 -6.28
N TYR A 77 7.79 24.29 -5.27
CA TYR A 77 7.04 23.62 -4.21
C TYR A 77 7.67 23.87 -2.84
N THR A 78 6.84 24.33 -1.91
CA THR A 78 7.22 24.66 -0.54
C THR A 78 6.36 23.87 0.44
N ILE A 79 6.99 23.15 1.36
CA ILE A 79 6.30 22.51 2.48
C ILE A 79 6.30 23.40 3.71
N LYS A 80 5.21 23.34 4.48
CA LYS A 80 5.16 23.92 5.82
C LYS A 80 5.62 22.84 6.80
N LEU A 81 6.71 23.10 7.51
CA LEU A 81 7.15 22.21 8.58
C LEU A 81 6.23 22.44 9.79
N GLN A 82 5.53 21.39 10.24
CA GLN A 82 4.88 21.42 11.55
C GLN A 82 5.96 21.19 12.60
N ASN A 83 6.13 22.15 13.50
CA ASN A 83 7.04 22.01 14.63
C ASN A 83 6.38 21.11 15.67
N THR A 84 6.87 19.88 15.84
CA THR A 84 6.30 18.89 16.78
C THR A 84 6.59 19.22 18.25
N GLN A 85 7.24 20.35 18.54
CA GLN A 85 7.55 20.85 19.89
C GLN A 85 6.86 22.18 20.20
N ALA A 86 5.56 22.31 19.88
CA ALA A 86 4.78 23.42 20.42
C ALA A 86 4.43 23.11 21.89
N SER A 87 5.29 23.54 22.82
CA SER A 87 4.92 23.63 24.23
C SER A 87 3.75 24.61 24.38
N LEU A 88 2.89 24.35 25.36
CA LEU A 88 1.61 25.05 25.58
C LEU A 88 1.71 26.55 25.89
N CYS A 89 2.91 27.14 25.90
CA CYS A 89 3.15 28.55 26.11
C CYS A 89 4.30 29.06 25.22
N SER A 90 4.03 29.39 23.95
CA SER A 90 4.91 30.27 23.16
C SER A 90 4.15 31.01 22.06
N SER A 91 4.58 32.24 21.78
CA SER A 91 3.99 33.17 20.81
C SER A 91 3.97 32.61 19.38
N PRO A 92 3.11 33.13 18.47
CA PRO A 92 3.03 32.64 17.09
C PRO A 92 4.33 32.97 16.33
N GLN A 93 5.30 32.06 16.37
CA GLN A 93 6.45 32.12 15.47
C GLN A 93 6.03 31.84 14.02
N PRO A 94 6.68 32.47 13.02
CA PRO A 94 6.41 32.20 11.61
C PRO A 94 6.64 30.70 11.32
N LYS A 95 5.64 30.05 10.72
CA LYS A 95 5.72 28.63 10.34
C LYS A 95 6.89 28.45 9.38
N LEU A 96 7.91 27.68 9.80
CA LEU A 96 9.11 27.42 9.01
C LEU A 96 8.70 26.73 7.69
N THR A 97 8.96 27.38 6.55
CA THR A 97 8.70 26.81 5.23
C THR A 97 10.01 26.34 4.60
N ARG A 98 10.03 25.11 4.08
CA ARG A 98 11.16 24.58 3.31
C ARG A 98 10.78 24.44 1.85
N THR A 99 11.53 25.10 0.98
CA THR A 99 11.42 24.93 -0.47
C THR A 99 12.07 23.60 -0.85
N ILE A 100 11.31 22.72 -1.52
CA ILE A 100 11.79 21.43 -2.03
C ILE A 100 12.08 21.49 -3.52
N LEU A 101 11.27 22.24 -4.29
CA LEU A 101 11.48 22.44 -5.72
C LEU A 101 11.56 23.94 -6.00
N ASN A 102 12.51 24.34 -6.83
CA ASN A 102 12.78 25.74 -7.14
C ASN A 102 12.98 25.94 -8.65
N ASN A 103 11.99 26.56 -9.29
CA ASN A 103 11.96 26.98 -10.69
C ASN A 103 12.35 25.87 -11.68
N VAL A 104 11.77 24.68 -11.50
CA VAL A 104 12.06 23.55 -12.38
C VAL A 104 11.26 23.67 -13.67
N SER A 105 11.94 23.60 -14.82
CA SER A 105 11.33 23.67 -16.15
C SER A 105 11.78 22.51 -17.04
N GLY A 106 10.89 22.01 -17.88
CA GLY A 106 11.19 20.89 -18.79
C GLY A 106 10.06 20.55 -19.76
N ILE A 107 10.42 19.83 -20.82
CA ILE A 107 9.50 19.34 -21.84
C ILE A 107 9.80 17.90 -22.23
N VAL A 108 8.77 17.06 -22.19
CA VAL A 108 8.85 15.65 -22.58
C VAL A 108 7.81 15.36 -23.66
N ARG A 109 8.27 14.80 -24.77
CA ARG A 109 7.46 14.50 -25.94
C ARG A 109 7.10 13.00 -26.00
N PRO A 110 6.00 12.65 -26.67
CA PRO A 110 5.65 11.27 -26.96
C PRO A 110 6.78 10.55 -27.71
N GLY A 111 7.06 9.30 -27.34
CA GLY A 111 8.18 8.55 -27.91
C GLY A 111 9.48 8.64 -27.11
N GLU A 112 9.63 9.64 -26.24
CA GLU A 112 10.84 9.87 -25.47
C GLU A 112 10.81 9.14 -24.12
N LEU A 113 11.94 8.50 -23.78
CA LEU A 113 12.23 8.01 -22.44
C LEU A 113 13.16 8.99 -21.71
N VAL A 114 12.68 9.59 -20.63
CA VAL A 114 13.41 10.60 -19.85
C VAL A 114 13.82 10.06 -18.49
N ALA A 115 15.11 10.19 -18.16
CA ALA A 115 15.63 9.89 -16.83
C ALA A 115 15.82 11.18 -16.01
N MET A 116 15.32 11.17 -14.78
CA MET A 116 15.63 12.15 -13.75
C MET A 116 16.75 11.60 -12.85
N LEU A 117 17.89 12.26 -12.85
CA LEU A 117 19.09 11.92 -12.08
C LEU A 117 19.36 13.00 -11.02
N GLY A 118 20.08 12.62 -9.98
CA GLY A 118 20.45 13.52 -8.89
C GLY A 118 20.56 12.75 -7.58
N PRO A 119 21.26 13.31 -6.58
CA PRO A 119 21.48 12.64 -5.31
C PRO A 119 20.19 12.43 -4.52
N SER A 120 20.26 11.62 -3.47
CA SER A 120 19.16 11.48 -2.51
C SER A 120 18.78 12.85 -1.93
N GLY A 121 17.47 13.12 -1.81
CA GLY A 121 16.98 14.42 -1.31
C GLY A 121 16.99 15.58 -2.32
N SER A 122 17.46 15.39 -3.55
CA SER A 122 17.47 16.44 -4.60
C SER A 122 16.09 16.87 -5.10
N GLY A 123 15.00 16.15 -4.76
CA GLY A 123 13.63 16.50 -5.15
C GLY A 123 13.07 15.70 -6.33
N LYS A 124 13.76 14.66 -6.84
CA LYS A 124 13.32 13.81 -7.97
C LYS A 124 11.90 13.23 -7.80
N THR A 125 11.68 12.49 -6.73
CA THR A 125 10.38 11.88 -6.40
C THR A 125 9.30 12.95 -6.17
N THR A 126 9.67 14.08 -5.56
CA THR A 126 8.76 15.23 -5.37
C THR A 126 8.32 15.81 -6.71
N LEU A 127 9.26 16.03 -7.65
CA LEU A 127 8.95 16.52 -8.98
C LEU A 127 8.08 15.51 -9.75
N LEU A 128 8.44 14.23 -9.74
CA LEU A 128 7.66 13.18 -10.39
C LEU A 128 6.22 13.11 -9.84
N THR A 129 6.06 13.25 -8.53
CA THR A 129 4.75 13.27 -7.85
C THR A 129 3.96 14.55 -8.18
N ALA A 130 4.63 15.69 -8.36
CA ALA A 130 4.03 16.94 -8.84
C ALA A 130 3.51 16.79 -10.28
N LEU A 131 4.30 16.20 -11.17
CA LEU A 131 3.92 15.91 -12.56
C LEU A 131 2.76 14.90 -12.67
N ALA A 132 2.52 14.10 -11.64
CA ALA A 132 1.37 13.21 -11.56
C ALA A 132 0.10 13.88 -11.01
N GLY A 133 0.18 15.15 -10.57
CA GLY A 133 -0.89 15.85 -9.85
C GLY A 133 -1.25 15.18 -8.52
N ARG A 134 -0.27 14.54 -7.87
CA ARG A 134 -0.45 13.77 -6.61
C ARG A 134 0.15 14.49 -5.39
N LEU A 135 0.85 15.59 -5.59
CA LEU A 135 1.51 16.32 -4.51
C LEU A 135 0.47 17.09 -3.67
N PRO A 136 0.52 17.01 -2.33
CA PRO A 136 -0.31 17.85 -1.46
C PRO A 136 0.19 19.31 -1.47
N GLY A 137 -0.70 20.27 -1.18
CA GLY A 137 -0.32 21.68 -1.02
C GLY A 137 -0.41 22.54 -2.30
N LYS A 138 0.10 23.78 -2.21
CA LYS A 138 0.12 24.74 -3.33
C LYS A 138 1.42 24.59 -4.10
N ILE A 139 1.31 24.20 -5.37
CA ILE A 139 2.41 24.24 -6.34
C ILE A 139 2.34 25.59 -7.05
N SER A 140 3.46 26.29 -7.14
CA SER A 140 3.62 27.49 -7.98
C SER A 140 4.26 27.10 -9.32
N GLY A 141 4.04 27.91 -10.37
CA GLY A 141 4.43 27.57 -11.74
C GLY A 141 3.29 26.95 -12.54
N THR A 142 3.58 26.44 -13.73
CA THR A 142 2.57 25.82 -14.61
C THR A 142 2.99 24.44 -15.08
N ILE A 143 2.06 23.48 -15.01
CA ILE A 143 2.22 22.13 -15.56
C ILE A 143 1.10 21.92 -16.57
N LYS A 144 1.47 21.65 -17.81
CA LYS A 144 0.56 21.48 -18.95
C LYS A 144 0.75 20.11 -19.61
N TYR A 145 -0.36 19.52 -20.04
CA TYR A 145 -0.46 18.25 -20.76
C TYR A 145 -1.15 18.56 -22.09
N ASN A 146 -0.43 18.53 -23.21
CA ASN A 146 -0.91 19.02 -24.50
C ASN A 146 -1.51 20.45 -24.41
N GLY A 147 -0.80 21.36 -23.73
CA GLY A 147 -1.26 22.74 -23.52
C GLY A 147 -2.36 22.94 -22.46
N GLN A 148 -2.97 21.86 -21.94
CA GLN A 148 -4.06 21.92 -20.96
C GLN A 148 -3.56 21.69 -19.53
N ALA A 149 -4.19 22.31 -18.53
CA ALA A 149 -3.88 22.07 -17.12
C ALA A 149 -4.26 20.65 -16.67
N PHE A 150 -3.74 20.22 -15.52
CA PHE A 150 -4.08 18.92 -14.94
C PHE A 150 -5.60 18.76 -14.75
N SER A 151 -6.16 17.69 -15.29
CA SER A 151 -7.59 17.39 -15.22
C SER A 151 -7.83 15.94 -14.76
N SER A 152 -9.07 15.62 -14.36
CA SER A 152 -9.45 14.23 -14.02
C SER A 152 -9.24 13.27 -15.19
N SER A 153 -9.37 13.77 -16.44
CA SER A 153 -9.10 13.02 -17.67
C SER A 153 -7.62 12.67 -17.81
N VAL A 154 -6.73 13.66 -17.61
CA VAL A 154 -5.27 13.46 -17.60
C VAL A 154 -4.87 12.47 -16.52
N LYS A 155 -5.46 12.58 -15.32
CA LYS A 155 -5.19 11.65 -14.21
C LYS A 155 -5.47 10.19 -14.57
N ARG A 156 -6.55 9.91 -15.30
CA ARG A 156 -6.89 8.54 -15.73
C ARG A 156 -6.00 8.02 -16.88
N LYS A 157 -5.47 8.94 -17.70
CA LYS A 157 -4.54 8.63 -18.81
C LYS A 157 -3.08 8.57 -18.35
N THR A 158 -2.81 8.85 -17.07
CA THR A 158 -1.48 8.83 -16.47
C THR A 158 -1.30 7.57 -15.62
N GLY A 159 -0.34 6.73 -15.98
CA GLY A 159 0.13 5.63 -15.12
C GLY A 159 1.22 6.15 -14.19
N PHE A 160 1.16 5.81 -12.91
CA PHE A 160 2.20 6.17 -11.94
C PHE A 160 2.58 4.96 -11.12
N VAL A 161 3.83 4.54 -11.24
CA VAL A 161 4.42 3.43 -10.50
C VAL A 161 5.22 4.00 -9.35
N THR A 162 4.80 3.68 -8.12
CA THR A 162 5.47 4.10 -6.88
C THR A 162 6.82 3.42 -6.70
N GLN A 163 7.69 3.96 -5.84
CA GLN A 163 8.96 3.33 -5.47
C GLN A 163 8.73 1.93 -4.87
N ASP A 164 7.84 1.84 -3.88
CA ASP A 164 7.46 0.56 -3.26
C ASP A 164 6.41 -0.20 -4.09
N ASP A 165 6.64 -1.49 -4.27
CA ASP A 165 5.72 -2.42 -4.94
C ASP A 165 4.64 -2.91 -3.96
N VAL A 166 3.58 -2.12 -3.79
CA VAL A 166 2.48 -2.45 -2.86
C VAL A 166 1.42 -3.34 -3.55
N LEU A 167 1.56 -4.65 -3.38
CA LEU A 167 0.70 -5.68 -3.98
C LEU A 167 0.13 -6.63 -2.90
N TYR A 168 -0.96 -7.35 -3.22
CA TYR A 168 -1.54 -8.36 -2.33
C TYR A 168 -0.69 -9.64 -2.34
N PRO A 169 -0.14 -10.09 -1.19
CA PRO A 169 0.75 -11.23 -1.14
C PRO A 169 0.09 -12.57 -1.52
N HIS A 170 -1.21 -12.73 -1.19
CA HIS A 170 -1.93 -13.98 -1.37
C HIS A 170 -2.59 -14.13 -2.76
N LEU A 171 -2.36 -13.19 -3.67
CA LEU A 171 -2.84 -13.28 -5.05
C LEU A 171 -1.73 -13.75 -5.99
N THR A 172 -2.12 -14.43 -7.06
CA THR A 172 -1.21 -14.75 -8.16
C THR A 172 -0.98 -13.54 -9.06
N VAL A 173 0.07 -13.59 -9.89
CA VAL A 173 0.35 -12.55 -10.91
C VAL A 173 -0.85 -12.36 -11.83
N LEU A 174 -1.42 -13.45 -12.34
CA LEU A 174 -2.59 -13.43 -13.21
C LEU A 174 -3.81 -12.81 -12.52
N GLU A 175 -4.10 -13.22 -11.29
CA GLU A 175 -5.24 -12.71 -10.53
C GLU A 175 -5.12 -11.22 -10.28
N THR A 176 -3.93 -10.76 -9.92
CA THR A 176 -3.65 -9.36 -9.63
C THR A 176 -3.87 -8.47 -10.85
N LEU A 177 -3.38 -8.89 -12.02
CA LEU A 177 -3.61 -8.17 -13.27
C LEU A 177 -5.06 -8.29 -13.74
N THR A 178 -5.70 -9.44 -13.55
CA THR A 178 -7.12 -9.65 -13.89
C THR A 178 -8.04 -8.75 -13.05
N TYR A 179 -7.87 -8.71 -11.73
CA TYR A 179 -8.66 -7.82 -10.87
C TYR A 179 -8.43 -6.34 -11.23
N THR A 180 -7.18 -5.98 -11.56
CA THR A 180 -6.85 -4.64 -12.02
C THR A 180 -7.56 -4.32 -13.35
N ALA A 181 -7.55 -5.24 -14.31
CA ALA A 181 -8.23 -5.11 -15.59
C ALA A 181 -9.73 -4.94 -15.41
N LEU A 182 -10.36 -5.77 -14.57
CA LEU A 182 -11.80 -5.70 -14.27
C LEU A 182 -12.21 -4.35 -13.65
N LEU A 183 -11.35 -3.75 -12.82
CA LEU A 183 -11.62 -2.48 -12.14
C LEU A 183 -11.33 -1.25 -13.01
N LYS A 184 -10.24 -1.27 -13.80
CA LYS A 184 -9.81 -0.09 -14.57
C LYS A 184 -10.35 -0.04 -16.00
N LEU A 185 -10.45 -1.17 -16.70
CA LEU A 185 -10.90 -1.19 -18.10
C LEU A 185 -12.40 -0.85 -18.21
N PRO A 186 -12.81 -0.18 -19.31
CA PRO A 186 -14.19 0.27 -19.49
C PRO A 186 -15.20 -0.88 -19.52
N SER A 187 -16.44 -0.58 -19.15
CA SER A 187 -17.55 -1.54 -19.17
C SER A 187 -18.00 -1.96 -20.57
N SER A 188 -17.52 -1.29 -21.62
CA SER A 188 -17.74 -1.69 -23.02
C SER A 188 -17.06 -3.01 -23.38
N LEU A 189 -16.00 -3.39 -22.64
CA LEU A 189 -15.30 -4.66 -22.83
C LEU A 189 -15.94 -5.76 -22.00
N THR A 190 -16.10 -6.91 -22.61
CA THR A 190 -16.55 -8.14 -21.95
C THR A 190 -15.54 -8.62 -20.92
N LYS A 191 -15.99 -9.44 -19.96
CA LYS A 191 -15.10 -10.00 -18.94
C LYS A 191 -13.96 -10.81 -19.55
N THR A 192 -14.22 -11.55 -20.63
CA THR A 192 -13.23 -12.36 -21.36
C THR A 192 -12.18 -11.50 -22.02
N GLU A 193 -12.58 -10.44 -22.75
CA GLU A 193 -11.64 -9.49 -23.36
C GLU A 193 -10.75 -8.81 -22.30
N LYS A 194 -11.32 -8.46 -21.13
CA LYS A 194 -10.52 -7.90 -20.02
C LYS A 194 -9.49 -8.89 -19.47
N MET A 195 -9.82 -10.19 -19.45
CA MET A 195 -8.89 -11.23 -19.02
C MET A 195 -7.80 -11.49 -20.06
N GLU A 196 -8.16 -11.51 -21.35
CA GLU A 196 -7.22 -11.60 -22.47
C GLU A 196 -6.23 -10.43 -22.46
N GLN A 197 -6.70 -9.22 -22.16
CA GLN A 197 -5.83 -8.05 -21.98
C GLN A 197 -4.79 -8.25 -20.87
N ALA A 198 -5.19 -8.89 -19.76
CA ALA A 198 -4.26 -9.21 -18.68
C ALA A 198 -3.22 -10.26 -19.11
N GLU A 199 -3.62 -11.27 -19.86
CA GLU A 199 -2.70 -12.27 -20.44
C GLU A 199 -1.69 -11.65 -21.40
N MET A 200 -2.13 -10.75 -22.27
CA MET A 200 -1.23 -10.06 -23.20
C MET A 200 -0.16 -9.25 -22.47
N ILE A 201 -0.53 -8.52 -21.41
CA ILE A 201 0.42 -7.79 -20.57
C ILE A 201 1.43 -8.74 -19.89
N ILE A 202 0.98 -9.91 -19.42
CA ILE A 202 1.86 -10.91 -18.82
C ILE A 202 2.91 -11.40 -19.83
N MET A 203 2.49 -11.67 -21.06
CA MET A 203 3.39 -12.10 -22.12
C MET A 203 4.39 -10.99 -22.49
N GLU A 204 3.93 -9.76 -22.65
CA GLU A 204 4.76 -8.62 -23.05
C GLU A 204 5.81 -8.24 -22.00
N LEU A 205 5.45 -8.32 -20.72
CA LEU A 205 6.37 -8.06 -19.61
C LEU A 205 7.27 -9.26 -19.28
N GLY A 206 7.19 -10.35 -20.04
CA GLY A 206 7.99 -11.56 -19.82
C GLY A 206 7.69 -12.25 -18.49
N LEU A 207 6.43 -12.19 -18.03
CA LEU A 207 5.96 -12.77 -16.77
C LEU A 207 5.29 -14.14 -16.95
N THR A 208 5.33 -14.73 -18.16
CA THR A 208 4.67 -16.01 -18.48
C THR A 208 5.06 -17.15 -17.55
N ARG A 209 6.33 -17.22 -17.12
CA ARG A 209 6.83 -18.27 -16.22
C ARG A 209 6.25 -18.20 -14.81
N CYS A 210 5.94 -17.00 -14.32
CA CYS A 210 5.42 -16.74 -12.98
C CYS A 210 3.93 -16.35 -12.97
N ARG A 211 3.22 -16.54 -14.09
CA ARG A 211 1.79 -16.22 -14.28
C ARG A 211 0.89 -16.73 -13.13
N ASN A 212 1.08 -18.00 -12.73
CA ASN A 212 0.30 -18.65 -11.67
C ASN A 212 1.04 -18.68 -10.32
N SER A 213 2.17 -18.01 -10.22
CA SER A 213 2.93 -17.93 -8.97
C SER A 213 2.33 -16.85 -8.07
N MET A 214 2.37 -17.10 -6.76
CA MET A 214 1.96 -16.15 -5.73
C MET A 214 2.92 -14.96 -5.70
N ILE A 215 2.39 -13.75 -5.54
CA ILE A 215 3.23 -12.54 -5.47
C ILE A 215 4.13 -12.61 -4.23
N GLY A 216 3.59 -13.07 -3.11
CA GLY A 216 4.34 -13.13 -1.85
C GLY A 216 4.54 -11.76 -1.20
N GLY A 217 5.17 -11.79 -0.04
CA GLY A 217 5.42 -10.63 0.80
C GLY A 217 6.58 -10.90 1.76
N PRO A 218 6.80 -10.04 2.77
CA PRO A 218 7.90 -10.22 3.72
C PRO A 218 7.85 -11.56 4.48
N LEU A 219 6.64 -12.05 4.76
CA LEU A 219 6.39 -13.29 5.51
C LEU A 219 6.05 -14.48 4.61
N LEU A 220 5.77 -14.24 3.33
CA LEU A 220 5.32 -15.27 2.38
C LEU A 220 6.24 -15.28 1.17
N ARG A 221 6.94 -16.39 0.94
CA ARG A 221 7.77 -16.55 -0.27
C ARG A 221 6.91 -16.44 -1.53
N GLY A 222 7.37 -15.66 -2.50
CA GLY A 222 6.70 -15.47 -3.79
C GLY A 222 7.68 -15.25 -4.94
N ILE A 223 7.27 -14.42 -5.90
CA ILE A 223 8.08 -14.05 -7.07
C ILE A 223 9.30 -13.21 -6.70
N SER A 224 10.28 -13.13 -7.61
CA SER A 224 11.48 -12.30 -7.40
C SER A 224 11.15 -10.80 -7.36
N GLY A 225 12.02 -9.98 -6.76
CA GLY A 225 11.85 -8.52 -6.71
C GLY A 225 11.71 -7.88 -8.09
N GLY A 226 12.49 -8.35 -9.07
CA GLY A 226 12.41 -7.89 -10.46
C GLY A 226 11.11 -8.25 -11.15
N GLU A 227 10.57 -9.45 -10.90
CA GLU A 227 9.26 -9.86 -11.40
C GLU A 227 8.15 -9.04 -10.75
N ARG A 228 8.21 -8.85 -9.43
CA ARG A 228 7.27 -8.02 -8.68
C ARG A 228 7.22 -6.60 -9.23
N ARG A 229 8.39 -6.03 -9.56
CA ARG A 229 8.49 -4.71 -10.17
C ARG A 229 7.80 -4.63 -11.54
N ARG A 230 7.98 -5.66 -12.37
CA ARG A 230 7.28 -5.76 -13.67
C ARG A 230 5.76 -5.91 -13.47
N VAL A 231 5.29 -6.63 -12.45
CA VAL A 231 3.86 -6.71 -12.12
C VAL A 231 3.28 -5.33 -11.77
N SER A 232 3.99 -4.54 -10.95
CA SER A 232 3.59 -3.16 -10.62
C SER A 232 3.47 -2.27 -11.87
N ILE A 233 4.44 -2.38 -12.80
CA ILE A 233 4.39 -1.68 -14.09
C ILE A 233 3.19 -2.17 -14.92
N GLY A 234 2.94 -3.47 -14.96
CA GLY A 234 1.81 -4.08 -15.67
C GLY A 234 0.45 -3.61 -15.19
N GLN A 235 0.27 -3.39 -13.88
CA GLN A 235 -0.98 -2.83 -13.33
C GLN A 235 -1.31 -1.45 -13.90
N GLU A 236 -0.28 -0.62 -14.14
CA GLU A 236 -0.46 0.70 -14.72
C GLU A 236 -0.53 0.64 -16.25
N MET A 237 0.20 -0.26 -16.91
CA MET A 237 0.14 -0.46 -18.36
C MET A 237 -1.19 -1.05 -18.87
N LEU A 238 -1.95 -1.76 -18.03
CA LEU A 238 -3.23 -2.36 -18.39
C LEU A 238 -4.24 -1.38 -19.00
N VAL A 239 -4.22 -0.10 -18.58
CA VAL A 239 -5.12 0.94 -19.08
C VAL A 239 -4.59 1.69 -20.30
N ASN A 240 -3.44 1.28 -20.84
CA ASN A 240 -2.75 2.00 -21.91
C ASN A 240 -2.52 3.48 -21.61
N PRO A 241 -1.76 3.80 -20.55
CA PRO A 241 -1.53 5.19 -20.20
C PRO A 241 -0.74 5.88 -21.31
N SER A 242 -1.15 7.10 -21.67
CA SER A 242 -0.42 7.97 -22.59
C SER A 242 0.85 8.54 -21.96
N LEU A 243 0.79 8.76 -20.64
CA LEU A 243 1.89 9.25 -19.81
C LEU A 243 2.19 8.21 -18.73
N LEU A 244 3.42 7.71 -18.69
CA LEU A 244 3.89 6.75 -17.69
C LEU A 244 4.99 7.39 -16.84
N LEU A 245 4.72 7.52 -15.55
CA LEU A 245 5.63 8.05 -14.55
C LEU A 245 6.10 6.90 -13.65
N VAL A 246 7.40 6.70 -13.51
CA VAL A 246 7.95 5.54 -12.80
C VAL A 246 9.02 5.98 -11.81
N ASP A 247 8.79 5.71 -10.52
CA ASP A 247 9.69 6.17 -9.47
C ASP A 247 10.70 5.07 -9.09
N GLU A 248 11.99 5.28 -9.38
CA GLU A 248 13.12 4.40 -9.08
C GLU A 248 12.92 2.91 -9.47
N PRO A 249 12.66 2.58 -10.75
CA PRO A 249 12.37 1.21 -11.16
C PRO A 249 13.53 0.23 -11.10
N THR A 250 14.75 0.70 -10.88
CA THR A 250 15.96 -0.13 -10.83
C THR A 250 16.49 -0.30 -9.41
N SER A 251 15.81 0.25 -8.39
CA SER A 251 16.27 0.18 -7.00
C SER A 251 16.19 -1.25 -6.45
N GLY A 252 17.27 -1.71 -5.79
CA GLY A 252 17.34 -3.05 -5.18
C GLY A 252 17.38 -4.22 -6.17
N LEU A 253 17.68 -3.97 -7.45
CA LEU A 253 17.74 -5.00 -8.50
C LEU A 253 19.16 -5.21 -9.01
N ASP A 254 19.45 -6.43 -9.48
CA ASP A 254 20.68 -6.72 -10.20
C ASP A 254 20.73 -5.99 -11.56
N SER A 255 21.93 -5.77 -12.07
CA SER A 255 22.16 -5.00 -13.30
C SER A 255 21.45 -5.57 -14.53
N THR A 256 21.29 -6.89 -14.62
CA THR A 256 20.63 -7.52 -15.76
C THR A 256 19.12 -7.34 -15.71
N THR A 257 18.52 -7.47 -14.52
CA THR A 257 17.09 -7.22 -14.29
C THR A 257 16.76 -5.74 -14.48
N ALA A 258 17.60 -4.83 -13.97
CA ALA A 258 17.45 -3.40 -14.19
C ALA A 258 17.44 -3.04 -15.69
N GLN A 259 18.36 -3.62 -16.47
CA GLN A 259 18.40 -3.43 -17.93
C GLN A 259 17.13 -3.93 -18.62
N ARG A 260 16.59 -5.08 -18.21
CA ARG A 260 15.32 -5.59 -18.75
C ARG A 260 14.16 -4.65 -18.48
N ILE A 261 14.07 -4.10 -17.27
CA ILE A 261 13.00 -3.16 -16.90
C ILE A 261 13.10 -1.87 -17.72
N VAL A 262 14.28 -1.28 -17.84
CA VAL A 262 14.48 -0.07 -18.65
C VAL A 262 14.23 -0.35 -20.14
N ALA A 263 14.57 -1.54 -20.63
CA ALA A 263 14.23 -1.96 -22.00
C ALA A 263 12.71 -2.01 -22.23
N THR A 264 11.96 -2.56 -21.27
CA THR A 264 10.48 -2.55 -21.31
C THR A 264 9.93 -1.12 -21.31
N LEU A 265 10.45 -0.23 -20.47
CA LEU A 265 10.03 1.19 -20.45
C LEU A 265 10.35 1.90 -21.76
N ARG A 266 11.53 1.63 -22.35
CA ARG A 266 11.91 2.16 -23.66
C ARG A 266 11.01 1.66 -24.78
N TRP A 267 10.65 0.39 -24.75
CA TRP A 267 9.69 -0.18 -25.70
C TRP A 267 8.31 0.46 -25.54
N ALA A 268 7.84 0.68 -24.31
CA ALA A 268 6.60 1.38 -24.03
C ALA A 268 6.61 2.82 -24.57
N ALA A 269 7.73 3.54 -24.40
CA ALA A 269 7.94 4.88 -24.96
C ALA A 269 7.87 4.87 -26.50
N ARG A 270 8.60 3.96 -27.15
CA ARG A 270 8.59 3.78 -28.63
C ARG A 270 7.20 3.49 -29.21
N GLY A 271 6.27 2.93 -28.42
CA GLY A 271 4.86 2.82 -28.77
C GLY A 271 4.07 4.15 -28.75
N GLY A 272 4.75 5.30 -28.76
CA GLY A 272 4.15 6.63 -28.76
C GLY A 272 3.72 7.13 -27.37
N ARG A 273 4.24 6.53 -26.28
CA ARG A 273 3.97 6.99 -24.91
C ARG A 273 5.04 7.96 -24.45
N THR A 274 4.67 8.79 -23.51
CA THR A 274 5.60 9.67 -22.81
C THR A 274 6.01 8.99 -21.52
N VAL A 275 7.30 8.69 -21.35
CA VAL A 275 7.80 7.94 -20.19
C VAL A 275 8.83 8.76 -19.43
N VAL A 276 8.57 8.99 -18.14
CA VAL A 276 9.48 9.70 -17.23
C VAL A 276 9.81 8.77 -16.07
N THR A 277 11.09 8.57 -15.82
CA THR A 277 11.56 7.72 -14.72
C THR A 277 12.60 8.43 -13.87
N THR A 278 12.56 8.23 -12.55
CA THR A 278 13.65 8.65 -11.64
C THR A 278 14.63 7.49 -11.50
N ILE A 279 15.94 7.78 -11.46
CA ILE A 279 16.98 6.76 -11.26
C ILE A 279 18.07 7.34 -10.36
N HIS A 280 18.45 6.60 -9.31
CA HIS A 280 19.47 7.05 -8.35
C HIS A 280 20.89 6.94 -8.91
N GLN A 281 21.26 5.83 -9.55
CA GLN A 281 22.60 5.61 -10.10
C GLN A 281 22.57 4.57 -11.23
N PRO A 282 22.33 4.95 -12.50
CA PRO A 282 22.33 4.00 -13.61
C PRO A 282 23.74 3.59 -14.01
N SER A 283 23.89 2.32 -14.42
CA SER A 283 25.09 1.89 -15.13
C SER A 283 25.24 2.58 -16.48
N SER A 284 26.46 2.65 -17.01
CA SER A 284 26.74 3.26 -18.32
C SER A 284 25.88 2.66 -19.46
N ARG A 285 25.57 1.35 -19.39
CA ARG A 285 24.69 0.67 -20.36
C ARG A 285 23.25 1.18 -20.26
N LEU A 286 22.75 1.41 -19.05
CA LEU A 286 21.41 1.97 -18.82
C LEU A 286 21.34 3.42 -19.26
N PHE A 287 22.36 4.21 -18.95
CA PHE A 287 22.41 5.64 -19.28
C PHE A 287 22.19 5.89 -20.78
N ARG A 288 22.81 5.07 -21.64
CA ARG A 288 22.68 5.14 -23.11
C ARG A 288 21.29 4.76 -23.65
N MET A 289 20.38 4.29 -22.81
CA MET A 289 19.02 3.95 -23.21
C MET A 289 18.06 5.13 -23.13
N PHE A 290 18.42 6.21 -22.42
CA PHE A 290 17.60 7.41 -22.26
C PHE A 290 17.76 8.35 -23.45
N ASP A 291 16.64 8.94 -23.88
CA ASP A 291 16.65 9.94 -24.96
C ASP A 291 16.94 11.34 -24.38
N LYS A 292 16.43 11.61 -23.17
CA LYS A 292 16.69 12.85 -22.42
C LYS A 292 17.04 12.57 -20.96
N VAL A 293 17.78 13.49 -20.37
CA VAL A 293 18.17 13.47 -18.96
C VAL A 293 17.87 14.82 -18.32
N ILE A 294 17.32 14.78 -17.11
CA ILE A 294 17.16 15.94 -16.23
C ILE A 294 18.00 15.67 -14.99
N VAL A 295 18.98 16.52 -14.71
CA VAL A 295 19.84 16.37 -13.54
C VAL A 295 19.43 17.41 -12.50
N MET A 296 19.15 16.94 -11.29
CA MET A 296 18.68 17.76 -10.17
C MET A 296 19.71 17.83 -9.04
N SER A 297 19.88 19.01 -8.46
CA SER A 297 20.64 19.24 -7.23
C SER A 297 19.86 20.21 -6.33
N GLU A 298 19.68 19.87 -5.05
CA GLU A 298 19.00 20.71 -4.04
C GLU A 298 17.67 21.34 -4.50
N GLY A 299 16.84 20.58 -5.21
CA GLY A 299 15.54 21.06 -5.70
C GLY A 299 15.59 21.91 -6.97
N CYS A 300 16.79 22.17 -7.50
CA CYS A 300 17.02 22.94 -8.72
C CYS A 300 17.52 22.02 -9.86
N PRO A 301 17.12 22.24 -11.11
CA PRO A 301 17.75 21.58 -12.25
C PRO A 301 19.13 22.20 -12.53
N ILE A 302 20.13 21.35 -12.78
CA ILE A 302 21.46 21.76 -13.28
C ILE A 302 21.64 21.41 -14.76
N TYR A 303 20.81 20.50 -15.28
CA TYR A 303 20.75 20.16 -16.70
C TYR A 303 19.35 19.65 -17.07
N SER A 304 18.89 19.97 -18.27
CA SER A 304 17.68 19.40 -18.87
C SER A 304 17.83 19.40 -20.38
N GLY A 305 18.00 18.23 -20.97
CA GLY A 305 18.29 18.11 -22.41
C GLY A 305 18.46 16.68 -22.89
N GLY A 306 18.97 16.52 -24.10
CA GLY A 306 19.24 15.21 -24.70
C GLY A 306 20.39 14.48 -24.00
N ALA A 307 20.26 13.16 -23.80
CA ALA A 307 21.26 12.37 -23.10
C ALA A 307 22.66 12.41 -23.77
N ASN A 308 22.70 12.60 -25.08
CA ASN A 308 23.95 12.64 -25.85
C ASN A 308 24.74 13.94 -25.65
N GLY A 309 24.07 15.08 -25.45
CA GLY A 309 24.70 16.40 -25.36
C GLY A 309 24.99 16.86 -23.94
N VAL A 310 24.77 16.00 -22.95
CA VAL A 310 24.97 16.36 -21.53
C VAL A 310 26.44 16.52 -21.18
N MET A 311 27.31 15.63 -21.69
CA MET A 311 28.75 15.72 -21.43
C MET A 311 29.37 16.95 -22.10
N ASP A 312 28.92 17.27 -23.31
CA ASP A 312 29.37 18.46 -24.05
C ASP A 312 29.01 19.76 -23.30
N TYR A 313 27.80 19.81 -22.71
CA TYR A 313 27.38 20.95 -21.89
C TYR A 313 28.27 21.13 -20.66
N PHE A 314 28.50 20.07 -19.88
CA PHE A 314 29.35 20.17 -18.69
C PHE A 314 30.81 20.50 -19.06
N GLY A 315 31.31 19.98 -20.19
CA GLY A 315 32.60 20.37 -20.74
C GLY A 315 32.68 21.85 -21.11
N SER A 316 31.61 22.42 -21.68
CA SER A 316 31.55 23.85 -22.05
C SER A 316 31.59 24.81 -20.87
N ILE A 317 31.19 24.35 -19.68
CA ILE A 317 31.25 25.13 -18.44
C ILE A 317 32.48 24.80 -17.58
N GLY A 318 33.44 24.03 -18.13
CA GLY A 318 34.73 23.72 -17.49
C GLY A 318 34.78 22.43 -16.68
N TYR A 319 33.71 21.62 -16.66
CA TYR A 319 33.71 20.33 -15.94
C TYR A 319 33.88 19.18 -16.92
N VAL A 320 35.06 18.57 -16.91
CA VAL A 320 35.39 17.37 -17.70
C VAL A 320 35.70 16.24 -16.74
N PRO A 321 35.28 14.99 -17.01
CA PRO A 321 35.66 13.85 -16.17
C PRO A 321 37.18 13.72 -16.09
N GLY A 322 37.73 13.60 -14.87
CA GLY A 322 39.17 13.43 -14.67
C GLY A 322 39.75 12.13 -15.27
N PHE A 323 38.89 11.14 -15.55
CA PHE A 323 39.26 9.87 -16.17
C PHE A 323 38.39 9.56 -17.39
N ASN A 324 39.01 9.20 -18.52
CA ASN A 324 38.34 8.89 -19.80
C ASN A 324 37.34 7.72 -19.74
N PHE A 325 37.38 6.89 -18.69
CA PHE A 325 36.51 5.71 -18.53
C PHE A 325 35.46 5.85 -17.42
N MET A 326 35.26 7.06 -16.88
CA MET A 326 34.23 7.31 -15.88
C MET A 326 32.83 7.14 -16.48
N ASN A 327 31.93 6.51 -15.73
CA ASN A 327 30.52 6.41 -16.12
C ASN A 327 29.90 7.82 -16.13
N PRO A 328 29.28 8.26 -17.24
CA PRO A 328 28.66 9.57 -17.32
C PRO A 328 27.65 9.84 -16.20
N ALA A 329 26.89 8.82 -15.80
CA ALA A 329 25.91 8.99 -14.74
C ALA A 329 26.54 9.24 -13.37
N ASP A 330 27.67 8.59 -13.07
CA ASP A 330 28.40 8.79 -11.81
C ASP A 330 29.01 10.20 -11.78
N PHE A 331 29.62 10.63 -12.89
CA PHE A 331 30.11 12.01 -13.05
C PHE A 331 29.02 13.07 -12.81
N LEU A 332 27.83 12.87 -13.37
CA LEU A 332 26.70 13.80 -13.19
C LEU A 332 26.20 13.84 -11.74
N LEU A 333 26.28 12.72 -11.02
CA LEU A 333 25.90 12.64 -9.62
C LEU A 333 26.95 13.29 -8.70
N ASP A 334 28.23 13.10 -8.99
CA ASP A 334 29.34 13.76 -8.29
C ASP A 334 29.22 15.28 -8.42
N LEU A 335 29.02 15.79 -9.65
CA LEU A 335 28.76 17.21 -9.89
C LEU A 335 27.49 17.70 -9.16
N ALA A 336 26.41 16.92 -9.17
CA ALA A 336 25.19 17.28 -8.46
C ALA A 336 25.36 17.28 -6.93
N ASN A 337 26.31 16.51 -6.40
CA ASN A 337 26.75 16.54 -5.01
C ASN A 337 27.73 17.68 -4.71
N GLY A 338 28.25 18.37 -5.73
CA GLY A 338 29.27 19.40 -5.61
C GLY A 338 30.69 18.85 -5.51
N VAL A 339 30.91 17.57 -5.87
CA VAL A 339 32.24 16.96 -5.96
C VAL A 339 32.80 17.24 -7.35
N THR A 340 33.93 17.93 -7.40
CA THR A 340 34.64 18.24 -8.64
C THR A 340 35.82 17.28 -8.85
N PRO A 341 36.16 16.92 -10.10
CA PRO A 341 37.27 15.99 -10.37
C PRO A 341 38.66 16.49 -9.94
N GLU A 342 38.84 17.78 -9.65
CA GLU A 342 40.14 18.36 -9.23
C GLU A 342 40.48 18.15 -7.74
N SER A 343 39.51 17.81 -6.88
CA SER A 343 39.72 17.63 -5.43
C SER A 343 40.23 16.23 -5.03
N GLY A 344 40.64 15.40 -6.00
CA GLY A 344 41.07 14.01 -5.79
C GLY A 344 42.60 13.77 -5.80
N GLN A 345 43.42 14.82 -5.87
CA GLN A 345 44.87 14.74 -5.72
C GLN A 345 45.27 15.36 -4.38
N ASP A 346 45.07 14.63 -3.28
CA ASP A 346 45.89 14.67 -2.05
C ASP A 346 45.20 13.82 -0.97
N ASP A 347 45.17 12.50 -1.17
CA ASP A 347 44.54 11.54 -0.26
C ASP A 347 45.45 11.20 0.95
N GLN A 348 46.14 12.21 1.49
CA GLN A 348 47.05 12.03 2.62
C GLN A 348 47.29 13.34 3.38
N THR A 349 46.25 13.97 3.93
CA THR A 349 46.36 14.76 5.19
C THR A 349 44.99 15.15 5.75
N ASP A 350 44.79 14.72 6.98
CA ASP A 350 44.13 15.41 8.09
C ASP A 350 42.61 15.59 8.19
N ILE A 351 42.14 15.08 9.34
CA ILE A 351 40.79 15.06 9.91
C ILE A 351 40.29 16.47 10.32
N HIS A 352 41.06 17.53 10.05
CA HIS A 352 40.72 18.93 10.39
C HIS A 352 40.11 19.76 9.24
N ALA A 353 40.01 19.23 8.01
CA ALA A 353 39.49 19.95 6.83
C ALA A 353 37.97 19.78 6.57
N ARG A 354 37.12 19.87 7.60
CA ARG A 354 35.66 19.65 7.45
C ARG A 354 34.81 20.92 7.31
N GLU A 355 35.28 22.07 7.77
CA GLU A 355 34.53 23.33 7.65
C GLU A 355 34.75 24.03 6.30
N ASP A 356 35.99 24.09 5.77
CA ASP A 356 36.28 24.73 4.47
C ASP A 356 35.67 23.97 3.28
N ASN A 357 35.63 22.63 3.34
CA ASN A 357 35.08 21.80 2.25
C ASN A 357 33.56 22.01 2.03
N HIS A 358 32.81 22.42 3.06
CA HIS A 358 31.35 22.58 2.93
C HIS A 358 30.98 23.84 2.13
N ASP A 359 31.76 24.90 2.26
CA ASP A 359 31.53 26.15 1.52
C ASP A 359 31.90 26.01 0.04
N ASP A 360 32.96 25.26 -0.27
CA ASP A 360 33.37 24.94 -1.65
C ASP A 360 32.37 24.03 -2.38
N ILE A 361 31.81 23.04 -1.68
CA ILE A 361 30.73 22.19 -2.22
C ILE A 361 29.49 23.04 -2.55
N GLN A 362 29.13 23.97 -1.66
CA GLN A 362 27.95 24.80 -1.86
C GLN A 362 28.15 25.84 -2.95
N SER A 363 29.35 26.43 -3.05
CA SER A 363 29.70 27.37 -4.11
C SER A 363 29.65 26.70 -5.49
N THR A 364 30.15 25.47 -5.61
CA THR A 364 30.09 24.66 -6.83
C THR A 364 28.65 24.40 -7.26
N LYS A 365 27.77 23.97 -6.33
CA LYS A 365 26.34 23.76 -6.64
C LYS A 365 25.66 25.04 -7.10
N GLN A 366 25.93 26.17 -6.43
CA GLN A 366 25.38 27.46 -6.82
C GLN A 366 25.86 27.89 -8.22
N PHE A 367 27.14 27.66 -8.53
CA PHE A 367 27.70 27.91 -9.86
C PHE A 367 26.99 27.09 -10.94
N LEU A 368 26.79 25.79 -10.72
CA LEU A 368 26.07 24.90 -11.65
C LEU A 368 24.63 25.36 -11.88
N ILE A 369 23.92 25.72 -10.81
CA ILE A 369 22.54 26.24 -10.89
C ILE A 369 22.50 27.57 -11.66
N SER A 370 23.45 28.47 -11.42
CA SER A 370 23.52 29.76 -12.11
C SER A 370 23.83 29.59 -13.61
N SER A 371 24.72 28.65 -13.94
CA SER A 371 25.08 28.30 -15.32
C SER A 371 23.90 27.73 -16.08
N TYR A 372 23.11 26.84 -15.46
CA TYR A 372 21.87 26.34 -16.04
C TYR A 372 20.88 27.46 -16.35
N LYS A 373 20.66 28.38 -15.40
CA LYS A 373 19.74 29.51 -15.56
C LYS A 373 20.18 30.46 -16.68
N LYS A 374 21.49 30.63 -16.88
CA LYS A 374 22.03 31.51 -17.92
C LYS A 374 22.00 30.88 -19.31
N ASN A 375 22.40 29.61 -19.43
CA ASN A 375 22.68 28.98 -20.73
C ASN A 375 21.51 28.14 -21.26
N LEU A 376 20.87 27.32 -20.41
CA LEU A 376 19.88 26.31 -20.84
C LEU A 376 18.44 26.74 -20.60
N HIS A 377 18.15 27.36 -19.46
CA HIS A 377 16.79 27.80 -19.10
C HIS A 377 16.12 28.70 -20.15
N PRO A 378 16.78 29.73 -20.74
CA PRO A 378 16.14 30.58 -21.76
C PRO A 378 15.83 29.80 -23.04
N LEU A 379 16.73 28.93 -23.50
CA LEU A 379 16.52 28.08 -24.68
C LEU A 379 15.33 27.14 -24.46
N LEU A 380 15.23 26.55 -23.27
CA LEU A 380 14.15 25.65 -22.91
C LEU A 380 12.81 26.39 -22.81
N LYS A 381 12.80 27.61 -22.28
CA LYS A 381 11.61 28.46 -22.23
C LYS A 381 11.13 28.87 -23.62
N GLU A 382 12.06 29.14 -24.54
CA GLU A 382 11.72 29.41 -25.95
C GLU A 382 11.14 28.16 -26.63
N GLN A 383 11.71 26.97 -26.39
CA GLN A 383 11.17 25.71 -26.88
C GLN A 383 9.74 25.43 -26.37
N ILE A 384 9.48 25.66 -25.08
CA ILE A 384 8.14 25.50 -24.50
C ILE A 384 7.14 26.47 -25.15
N ARG A 385 7.56 27.71 -25.40
CA ARG A 385 6.71 28.73 -26.08
C ARG A 385 6.43 28.39 -27.54
N LYS A 386 7.43 27.91 -28.29
CA LYS A 386 7.27 27.48 -29.69
C LYS A 386 6.29 26.32 -29.80
N ASP A 387 6.49 25.25 -29.01
CA ASP A 387 5.59 24.09 -28.99
C ASP A 387 4.15 24.49 -28.60
N TYR A 388 3.98 25.48 -27.71
CA TYR A 388 2.65 26.00 -27.36
C TYR A 388 1.96 26.68 -28.54
N HIS A 389 2.68 27.52 -29.31
CA HIS A 389 2.15 28.15 -30.51
C HIS A 389 1.79 27.11 -31.59
N ASP A 390 2.64 26.13 -31.83
CA ASP A 390 2.38 25.08 -32.82
C ASP A 390 1.14 24.24 -32.46
N GLN A 391 0.94 23.95 -31.17
CA GLN A 391 -0.26 23.25 -30.68
C GLN A 391 -1.53 24.12 -30.78
N ALA A 392 -1.42 25.44 -30.63
CA ALA A 392 -2.54 26.37 -30.80
C ALA A 392 -2.96 26.49 -32.28
N HIS A 393 -2.01 26.43 -33.22
CA HIS A 393 -2.28 26.53 -34.66
C HIS A 393 -2.79 25.22 -35.30
N SER A 394 -2.50 24.03 -34.74
CA SER A 394 -2.97 22.76 -35.30
C SER A 394 -4.44 22.40 -34.98
N GLY A 395 -5.13 23.23 -34.20
CA GLY A 395 -6.57 23.49 -34.35
C GLY A 395 -7.52 22.29 -34.49
N LYS A 396 -7.35 21.19 -33.74
CA LYS A 396 -8.41 20.17 -33.53
C LYS A 396 -8.32 19.53 -32.14
N SER A 397 -8.74 20.24 -31.11
CA SER A 397 -9.30 19.57 -29.93
C SER A 397 -10.53 20.33 -29.45
N SER A 398 -11.68 19.90 -29.95
CA SER A 398 -12.96 20.26 -29.37
C SER A 398 -12.89 20.00 -27.86
N PRO A 399 -13.28 20.94 -27.00
CA PRO A 399 -13.40 20.65 -25.58
C PRO A 399 -14.63 19.74 -25.44
N SER A 400 -14.44 18.42 -25.44
CA SER A 400 -15.48 17.47 -25.02
C SER A 400 -15.69 17.62 -23.51
N ARG A 401 -16.28 18.74 -23.11
CA ARG A 401 -16.45 19.20 -21.73
C ARG A 401 -17.51 18.43 -20.95
N SER A 402 -18.15 17.38 -21.50
CA SER A 402 -19.40 16.86 -20.92
C SER A 402 -19.47 15.38 -20.57
N LEU A 403 -18.46 14.53 -20.81
CA LEU A 403 -18.52 13.08 -20.49
C LEU A 403 -17.42 12.58 -19.52
N ASP A 404 -16.44 13.43 -19.18
CA ASP A 404 -15.18 13.01 -18.56
C ASP A 404 -15.20 12.86 -17.02
N ASN A 405 -16.35 12.99 -16.36
CA ASN A 405 -16.47 12.77 -14.92
C ASN A 405 -17.06 11.40 -14.54
N GLN A 406 -17.37 10.56 -15.53
CA GLN A 406 -17.97 9.25 -15.26
C GLN A 406 -16.88 8.22 -14.93
N TRP A 407 -17.06 7.50 -13.82
CA TRP A 407 -16.24 6.34 -13.49
C TRP A 407 -16.37 5.30 -14.60
N THR A 408 -15.26 4.65 -14.99
CA THR A 408 -15.23 3.67 -16.10
C THR A 408 -16.16 2.48 -15.88
N ASN A 409 -16.41 2.13 -14.62
CA ASN A 409 -17.24 1.01 -14.19
C ASN A 409 -18.32 1.45 -13.20
N SER A 410 -19.43 0.71 -13.18
CA SER A 410 -20.54 0.92 -12.25
C SER A 410 -20.13 0.60 -10.81
N TRP A 411 -20.82 1.21 -9.83
CA TRP A 411 -20.56 0.96 -8.41
C TRP A 411 -20.73 -0.53 -8.05
N TRP A 412 -21.76 -1.18 -8.61
CA TRP A 412 -22.03 -2.60 -8.37
C TRP A 412 -20.96 -3.52 -8.94
N LEU A 413 -20.44 -3.22 -10.13
CA LEU A 413 -19.35 -3.99 -10.72
C LEU A 413 -18.08 -3.85 -9.87
N GLN A 414 -17.74 -2.63 -9.43
CA GLN A 414 -16.63 -2.39 -8.51
C GLN A 414 -16.81 -3.18 -7.21
N PHE A 415 -17.99 -3.13 -6.61
CA PHE A 415 -18.33 -3.87 -5.39
C PHE A 415 -18.15 -5.39 -5.58
N LYS A 416 -18.72 -5.98 -6.63
CA LYS A 416 -18.63 -7.44 -6.89
C LYS A 416 -17.18 -7.91 -7.07
N VAL A 417 -16.38 -7.15 -7.82
CA VAL A 417 -14.97 -7.47 -8.07
C VAL A 417 -14.15 -7.33 -6.79
N LEU A 418 -14.35 -6.26 -6.02
CA LEU A 418 -13.67 -6.03 -4.75
C LEU A 418 -14.07 -7.07 -3.69
N LEU A 419 -15.33 -7.48 -3.65
CA LEU A 419 -15.82 -8.54 -2.76
C LEU A 419 -15.17 -9.88 -3.11
N SER A 420 -15.14 -10.24 -4.40
CA SER A 420 -14.48 -11.47 -4.87
C SER A 420 -12.99 -11.48 -4.52
N ARG A 421 -12.29 -10.36 -4.75
CA ARG A 421 -10.87 -10.20 -4.39
C ARG A 421 -10.68 -10.30 -2.88
N GLY A 422 -11.51 -9.58 -2.12
CA GLY A 422 -11.46 -9.50 -0.67
C GLY A 422 -11.68 -10.87 -0.01
N LEU A 423 -12.70 -11.61 -0.44
CA LEU A 423 -12.97 -12.97 0.06
C LEU A 423 -11.81 -13.92 -0.21
N LYS A 424 -11.16 -13.80 -1.38
CA LYS A 424 -10.02 -14.66 -1.75
C LYS A 424 -8.79 -14.36 -0.89
N GLU A 425 -8.45 -13.09 -0.71
CA GLU A 425 -7.36 -12.66 0.17
C GLU A 425 -7.63 -13.09 1.63
N ARG A 426 -8.84 -12.80 2.11
CA ARG A 426 -9.28 -13.06 3.48
C ARG A 426 -9.36 -14.53 3.83
N LYS A 427 -9.61 -15.42 2.86
CA LYS A 427 -9.62 -16.87 3.10
C LYS A 427 -8.32 -17.36 3.72
N HIS A 428 -7.18 -16.81 3.29
CA HIS A 428 -5.86 -17.23 3.80
C HIS A 428 -5.56 -16.68 5.20
N GLU A 429 -6.05 -15.47 5.50
CA GLU A 429 -5.83 -14.82 6.81
C GLU A 429 -6.83 -15.28 7.88
N SER A 430 -8.10 -15.50 7.49
CA SER A 430 -9.21 -15.73 8.42
C SER A 430 -9.30 -17.18 8.88
N TYR A 431 -8.99 -18.15 8.01
CA TYR A 431 -8.91 -19.57 8.37
C TYR A 431 -7.50 -19.98 8.83
N SER A 432 -6.82 -19.09 9.57
CA SER A 432 -5.61 -19.47 10.28
C SER A 432 -5.97 -20.56 11.29
N GLY A 433 -5.34 -21.74 11.16
CA GLY A 433 -5.58 -22.87 12.07
C GLY A 433 -5.35 -22.49 13.55
N LEU A 434 -4.43 -21.56 13.82
CA LEU A 434 -4.18 -21.03 15.16
C LEU A 434 -5.39 -20.30 15.74
N ARG A 435 -6.10 -19.50 14.94
CA ARG A 435 -7.28 -18.75 15.40
C ARG A 435 -8.44 -19.69 15.72
N ILE A 436 -8.68 -20.68 14.86
CA ILE A 436 -9.70 -21.70 15.08
C ILE A 436 -9.38 -22.49 16.34
N PHE A 437 -8.13 -22.94 16.49
CA PHE A 437 -7.66 -23.66 17.67
C PHE A 437 -7.83 -22.84 18.95
N GLN A 438 -7.46 -21.56 18.93
CA GLN A 438 -7.62 -20.66 20.08
C GLN A 438 -9.09 -20.56 20.50
N VAL A 439 -10.01 -20.28 19.58
CA VAL A 439 -11.44 -20.12 19.90
C VAL A 439 -12.06 -21.44 20.37
N MET A 440 -11.73 -22.55 19.71
CA MET A 440 -12.20 -23.88 20.14
C MET A 440 -11.69 -24.24 21.54
N SER A 441 -10.43 -23.96 21.85
CA SER A 441 -9.85 -24.21 23.17
C SER A 441 -10.59 -23.41 24.24
N VAL A 442 -10.82 -22.12 24.01
CA VAL A 442 -11.55 -21.25 24.96
C VAL A 442 -13.03 -21.68 25.09
N ALA A 443 -13.67 -22.11 24.01
CA ALA A 443 -15.04 -22.65 24.05
C ALA A 443 -15.13 -23.90 24.94
N ILE A 444 -14.24 -24.87 24.75
CA ILE A 444 -14.21 -26.10 25.54
C ILE A 444 -13.88 -25.80 27.00
N ILE A 445 -12.84 -24.98 27.26
CA ILE A 445 -12.45 -24.62 28.64
C ILE A 445 -13.60 -23.88 29.35
N SER A 446 -14.24 -22.91 28.69
CA SER A 446 -15.40 -22.21 29.28
C SER A 446 -16.58 -23.16 29.51
N GLY A 447 -16.87 -24.08 28.59
CA GLY A 447 -17.89 -25.10 28.80
C GLY A 447 -17.58 -26.04 29.98
N LEU A 448 -16.32 -26.40 30.20
CA LEU A 448 -15.88 -27.25 31.30
C LEU A 448 -15.91 -26.52 32.65
N LEU A 449 -15.50 -25.25 32.69
CA LEU A 449 -15.48 -24.45 33.93
C LEU A 449 -16.89 -24.18 34.47
N TRP A 450 -17.87 -24.01 33.58
CA TRP A 450 -19.28 -23.77 33.95
C TRP A 450 -20.16 -25.01 33.76
N TRP A 451 -19.57 -26.21 33.82
CA TRP A 451 -20.27 -27.46 33.51
C TRP A 451 -21.56 -27.65 34.30
N HIS A 452 -22.70 -27.70 33.59
CA HIS A 452 -24.04 -27.89 34.16
C HIS A 452 -24.29 -27.01 35.41
N SER A 453 -24.03 -25.71 35.31
CA SER A 453 -24.34 -24.77 36.39
C SER A 453 -25.86 -24.68 36.55
N ASP A 454 -26.38 -25.25 37.64
CA ASP A 454 -27.80 -25.22 37.98
C ASP A 454 -28.27 -23.82 38.42
N ALA A 455 -29.59 -23.57 38.39
CA ALA A 455 -30.20 -22.32 38.84
C ALA A 455 -29.88 -21.93 40.30
N ASN A 456 -29.43 -22.90 41.11
CA ASN A 456 -28.98 -22.69 42.48
C ASN A 456 -27.63 -21.93 42.55
N HIS A 457 -26.81 -21.98 41.49
CA HIS A 457 -25.54 -21.27 41.36
C HIS A 457 -25.67 -20.07 40.41
N ILE A 458 -26.64 -19.20 40.66
CA ILE A 458 -26.96 -18.08 39.75
C ILE A 458 -25.78 -17.14 39.49
N GLN A 459 -24.88 -16.97 40.46
CA GLN A 459 -23.68 -16.17 40.31
C GLN A 459 -22.75 -16.71 39.20
N ASP A 460 -22.66 -18.03 39.06
CA ASP A 460 -21.82 -18.66 38.05
C ASP A 460 -22.43 -18.48 36.66
N GLN A 461 -23.74 -18.70 36.51
CA GLN A 461 -24.44 -18.46 35.24
C GLN A 461 -24.37 -17.00 34.79
N VAL A 462 -24.58 -16.06 35.71
CA VAL A 462 -24.43 -14.62 35.43
C VAL A 462 -22.99 -14.28 35.03
N GLY A 463 -22.00 -14.91 35.67
CA GLY A 463 -20.59 -14.83 35.31
C GLY A 463 -20.29 -15.37 33.90
N LEU A 464 -20.92 -16.47 33.49
CA LEU A 464 -20.79 -17.04 32.14
C LEU A 464 -21.35 -16.09 31.06
N LEU A 465 -22.53 -15.52 31.29
CA LEU A 465 -23.14 -14.55 30.37
C LEU A 465 -22.31 -13.26 30.27
N PHE A 466 -21.73 -12.83 31.39
CA PHE A 466 -20.79 -11.71 31.39
C PHE A 466 -19.52 -12.03 30.59
N PHE A 467 -18.95 -13.23 30.76
CA PHE A 467 -17.81 -13.70 29.97
C PHE A 467 -18.13 -13.74 28.48
N PHE A 468 -19.31 -14.21 28.07
CA PHE A 468 -19.74 -14.17 26.66
C PHE A 468 -19.76 -12.74 26.10
N SER A 469 -20.33 -11.79 26.85
CA SER A 469 -20.41 -10.39 26.44
C SER A 469 -19.02 -9.76 26.25
N ILE A 470 -18.12 -9.95 27.20
CA ILE A 470 -16.77 -9.36 27.18
C ILE A 470 -15.86 -10.04 26.17
N PHE A 471 -15.79 -11.38 26.15
CA PHE A 471 -14.93 -12.11 25.22
C PHE A 471 -15.26 -11.75 23.76
N TRP A 472 -16.55 -11.77 23.41
CA TRP A 472 -17.01 -11.40 22.07
C TRP A 472 -17.16 -9.90 21.82
N GLY A 473 -17.01 -9.06 22.85
CA GLY A 473 -16.75 -7.63 22.67
C GLY A 473 -15.27 -7.34 22.38
N PHE A 474 -14.36 -8.09 22.99
CA PHE A 474 -12.92 -7.83 22.97
C PHE A 474 -12.23 -8.41 21.74
N PHE A 475 -12.50 -9.68 21.47
CA PHE A 475 -11.84 -10.42 20.41
C PHE A 475 -12.00 -9.78 19.01
N PRO A 476 -13.23 -9.48 18.52
CA PRO A 476 -13.39 -8.88 17.19
C PRO A 476 -12.90 -7.42 17.11
N LEU A 477 -13.02 -6.66 18.21
CA LEU A 477 -12.54 -5.28 18.25
C LEU A 477 -11.02 -5.22 18.06
N PHE A 478 -10.25 -6.05 18.76
CA PHE A 478 -8.79 -6.10 18.61
C PHE A 478 -8.34 -6.55 17.22
N ASN A 479 -9.03 -7.53 16.62
CA ASN A 479 -8.73 -7.94 15.25
C ASN A 479 -9.02 -6.82 14.23
N ALA A 480 -10.11 -6.07 14.42
CA ALA A 480 -10.53 -5.01 13.52
C ALA A 480 -9.61 -3.78 13.52
N ILE A 481 -8.92 -3.49 14.62
CA ILE A 481 -8.07 -2.30 14.77
C ILE A 481 -6.93 -2.26 13.74
N PHE A 482 -6.34 -3.42 13.44
CA PHE A 482 -5.16 -3.49 12.57
C PHE A 482 -5.51 -3.37 11.08
N VAL A 483 -6.78 -3.53 10.71
CA VAL A 483 -7.24 -3.62 9.33
C VAL A 483 -6.85 -2.40 8.49
N PHE A 484 -7.28 -1.20 8.87
CA PHE A 484 -7.03 -0.02 8.04
C PHE A 484 -5.58 0.49 8.09
N PRO A 485 -4.88 0.49 9.23
CA PRO A 485 -3.46 0.83 9.26
C PRO A 485 -2.62 -0.05 8.32
N GLN A 486 -2.89 -1.37 8.27
CA GLN A 486 -2.16 -2.29 7.39
C GLN A 486 -2.55 -2.15 5.91
N GLU A 487 -3.83 -1.87 5.61
CA GLU A 487 -4.29 -1.71 4.21
C GLU A 487 -4.07 -0.31 3.63
N ARG A 488 -3.69 0.67 4.47
CA ARG A 488 -3.46 2.07 4.06
C ARG A 488 -2.55 2.21 2.84
N PRO A 489 -1.40 1.51 2.72
CA PRO A 489 -0.52 1.65 1.56
C PRO A 489 -1.21 1.23 0.26
N VAL A 490 -1.93 0.08 0.28
CA VAL A 490 -2.67 -0.43 -0.87
C VAL A 490 -3.80 0.55 -1.24
N LEU A 491 -4.59 0.96 -0.24
CA LEU A 491 -5.73 1.85 -0.45
C LEU A 491 -5.29 3.21 -1.02
N THR A 492 -4.20 3.78 -0.50
CA THR A 492 -3.66 5.07 -0.98
C THR A 492 -3.20 4.96 -2.43
N ARG A 493 -2.48 3.89 -2.77
CA ARG A 493 -2.02 3.61 -4.14
C ARG A 493 -3.20 3.44 -5.09
N GLU A 494 -4.11 2.51 -4.82
CA GLU A 494 -5.24 2.18 -5.71
C GLU A 494 -6.19 3.38 -5.90
N ARG A 495 -6.41 4.19 -4.85
CA ARG A 495 -7.20 5.44 -4.94
C ARG A 495 -6.48 6.54 -5.69
N SER A 496 -5.16 6.67 -5.55
CA SER A 496 -4.37 7.64 -6.30
C SER A 496 -4.38 7.34 -7.81
N SER A 497 -4.38 6.06 -8.19
CA SER A 497 -4.53 5.58 -9.57
C SER A 497 -5.99 5.50 -10.05
N GLY A 498 -6.96 5.90 -9.22
CA GLY A 498 -8.37 6.02 -9.61
C GLY A 498 -9.06 4.68 -9.93
N MET A 499 -8.62 3.57 -9.33
CA MET A 499 -9.14 2.23 -9.63
C MET A 499 -10.62 2.03 -9.25
N TYR A 500 -11.06 2.57 -8.11
CA TYR A 500 -12.43 2.40 -7.60
C TYR A 500 -12.86 3.50 -6.64
N ARG A 501 -14.16 3.54 -6.33
CA ARG A 501 -14.76 4.44 -5.33
C ARG A 501 -14.47 3.94 -3.92
N LEU A 502 -14.20 4.85 -2.98
CA LEU A 502 -14.00 4.47 -1.56
C LEU A 502 -15.22 3.73 -1.00
N SER A 503 -16.42 4.15 -1.38
CA SER A 503 -17.68 3.52 -0.94
C SER A 503 -17.81 2.06 -1.40
N SER A 504 -17.41 1.74 -2.64
CA SER A 504 -17.54 0.36 -3.14
C SER A 504 -16.56 -0.56 -2.44
N TYR A 505 -15.34 -0.08 -2.17
CA TYR A 505 -14.35 -0.82 -1.38
C TYR A 505 -14.81 -1.01 0.07
N TYR A 506 -15.27 0.05 0.74
CA TYR A 506 -15.67 -0.02 2.15
C TYR A 506 -16.81 -1.02 2.37
N ILE A 507 -17.85 -0.98 1.52
CA ILE A 507 -18.98 -1.91 1.61
C ILE A 507 -18.55 -3.34 1.21
N ALA A 508 -17.74 -3.50 0.16
CA ALA A 508 -17.20 -4.82 -0.21
C ALA A 508 -16.38 -5.45 0.92
N ARG A 509 -15.64 -4.62 1.67
CA ARG A 509 -14.88 -5.07 2.83
C ARG A 509 -15.78 -5.52 3.97
N ILE A 510 -16.77 -4.71 4.36
CA ILE A 510 -17.72 -5.06 5.44
C ILE A 510 -18.42 -6.38 5.12
N VAL A 511 -18.93 -6.52 3.90
CA VAL A 511 -19.65 -7.73 3.46
C VAL A 511 -18.70 -8.93 3.37
N GLY A 512 -17.45 -8.72 2.93
CA GLY A 512 -16.45 -9.78 2.84
C GLY A 512 -15.98 -10.32 4.19
N ASP A 513 -15.96 -9.48 5.23
CA ASP A 513 -15.56 -9.88 6.58
C ASP A 513 -16.68 -10.63 7.33
N LEU A 514 -17.95 -10.41 6.97
CA LEU A 514 -19.11 -10.90 7.71
C LEU A 514 -19.19 -12.44 7.83
N PRO A 515 -19.00 -13.26 6.78
CA PRO A 515 -19.04 -14.72 6.92
C PRO A 515 -17.97 -15.27 7.87
N MET A 516 -16.78 -14.67 7.88
CA MET A 516 -15.67 -15.14 8.70
C MET A 516 -15.86 -14.78 10.17
N GLU A 517 -16.39 -13.59 10.43
CA GLU A 517 -16.60 -13.07 11.78
C GLU A 517 -17.78 -13.72 12.51
N LEU A 518 -18.77 -14.26 11.79
CA LEU A 518 -19.95 -14.88 12.39
C LEU A 518 -19.78 -16.38 12.68
N VAL A 519 -18.92 -17.09 11.95
CA VAL A 519 -18.73 -18.54 12.13
C VAL A 519 -18.10 -18.90 13.47
N LEU A 520 -17.03 -18.19 13.88
CA LEU A 520 -16.32 -18.48 15.13
C LEU A 520 -17.17 -18.26 16.40
N PRO A 521 -17.92 -17.14 16.55
CA PRO A 521 -18.86 -16.97 17.65
C PRO A 521 -19.97 -18.01 17.66
N THR A 522 -20.46 -18.41 16.48
CA THR A 522 -21.50 -19.44 16.39
C THR A 522 -21.00 -20.77 16.96
N ILE A 523 -19.79 -21.20 16.61
CA ILE A 523 -19.18 -22.43 17.16
C ILE A 523 -19.00 -22.31 18.68
N PHE A 524 -18.45 -21.19 19.16
CA PHE A 524 -18.23 -20.96 20.59
C PHE A 524 -19.53 -21.00 21.39
N VAL A 525 -20.55 -20.23 20.98
CA VAL A 525 -21.83 -20.15 21.71
C VAL A 525 -22.51 -21.51 21.67
N THR A 526 -22.50 -22.21 20.53
CA THR A 526 -23.10 -23.55 20.45
C THR A 526 -22.46 -24.50 21.46
N THR A 527 -21.14 -24.56 21.55
CA THR A 527 -20.45 -25.46 22.50
C THR A 527 -20.68 -25.04 23.96
N SER A 528 -20.38 -23.79 24.30
CA SER A 528 -20.41 -23.32 25.69
C SER A 528 -21.84 -23.17 26.25
N TYR A 529 -22.85 -22.92 25.42
CA TYR A 529 -24.25 -22.80 25.87
C TYR A 529 -24.80 -24.11 26.43
N TRP A 530 -24.62 -25.20 25.69
CA TRP A 530 -25.11 -26.52 26.09
C TRP A 530 -24.29 -27.11 27.23
N MET A 531 -22.95 -26.94 27.22
CA MET A 531 -22.10 -27.39 28.32
C MET A 531 -22.36 -26.61 29.63
N GLY A 532 -22.67 -25.31 29.50
CA GLY A 532 -22.93 -24.42 30.63
C GLY A 532 -24.24 -24.65 31.37
N GLY A 533 -25.13 -25.52 30.87
CA GLY A 533 -26.44 -25.76 31.49
C GLY A 533 -27.41 -24.58 31.40
N LEU A 534 -27.24 -23.69 30.42
CA LEU A 534 -28.19 -22.58 30.18
C LEU A 534 -29.56 -23.12 29.74
N LYS A 535 -30.60 -22.26 29.80
CA LYS A 535 -31.99 -22.65 29.56
C LYS A 535 -32.14 -23.47 28.26
N PRO A 536 -32.63 -24.72 28.31
CA PRO A 536 -32.60 -25.64 27.16
C PRO A 536 -33.69 -25.38 26.10
N SER A 537 -34.04 -24.12 25.84
CA SER A 537 -35.02 -23.74 24.82
C SER A 537 -34.34 -23.27 23.53
N LEU A 538 -34.86 -23.71 22.39
CA LEU A 538 -34.37 -23.30 21.07
C LEU A 538 -34.51 -21.78 20.87
N ILE A 539 -35.58 -21.18 21.38
CA ILE A 539 -35.83 -19.74 21.23
C ILE A 539 -34.80 -18.92 22.03
N THR A 540 -34.52 -19.31 23.28
CA THR A 540 -33.54 -18.62 24.12
C THR A 540 -32.12 -18.80 23.59
N PHE A 541 -31.81 -19.96 23.02
CA PHE A 541 -30.55 -20.20 22.31
C PHE A 541 -30.39 -19.27 21.10
N LEU A 542 -31.40 -19.22 20.21
CA LEU A 542 -31.34 -18.39 19.00
C LEU A 542 -31.28 -16.89 19.33
N LEU A 543 -31.99 -16.44 20.37
CA LEU A 543 -31.91 -15.06 20.86
C LEU A 543 -30.52 -14.75 21.45
N THR A 544 -29.98 -15.64 22.30
CA THR A 544 -28.63 -15.52 22.85
C THR A 544 -27.58 -15.45 21.74
N LEU A 545 -27.67 -16.34 20.75
CA LEU A 545 -26.79 -16.33 19.58
C LEU A 545 -26.93 -15.01 18.81
N SER A 546 -28.14 -14.55 18.54
CA SER A 546 -28.39 -13.29 17.81
C SER A 546 -27.82 -12.07 18.54
N ILE A 547 -27.94 -12.01 19.87
CA ILE A 547 -27.37 -10.94 20.71
C ILE A 547 -25.84 -10.95 20.61
N ILE A 548 -25.21 -12.12 20.75
CA ILE A 548 -23.75 -12.24 20.64
C ILE A 548 -23.27 -11.87 19.24
N LEU A 549 -23.94 -12.33 18.18
CA LEU A 549 -23.58 -11.96 16.81
C LEU A 549 -23.72 -10.44 16.57
N LEU A 550 -24.77 -9.81 17.10
CA LEU A 550 -24.92 -8.35 17.03
C LEU A 550 -23.80 -7.64 17.80
N ASN A 551 -23.46 -8.12 19.00
CA ASN A 551 -22.36 -7.59 19.82
C ASN A 551 -21.02 -7.66 19.08
N VAL A 552 -20.73 -8.78 18.43
CA VAL A 552 -19.52 -8.96 17.60
C VAL A 552 -19.45 -7.92 16.49
N LEU A 553 -20.55 -7.69 15.77
CA LEU A 553 -20.59 -6.71 14.68
C LEU A 553 -20.41 -5.26 15.17
N VAL A 554 -20.96 -4.92 16.34
CA VAL A 554 -20.81 -3.59 16.98
C VAL A 554 -19.36 -3.39 17.42
N ALA A 555 -18.80 -4.35 18.14
CA ALA A 555 -17.41 -4.34 18.62
C ALA A 555 -16.41 -4.23 17.47
N GLN A 556 -16.61 -5.03 16.41
CA GLN A 556 -15.82 -4.93 15.18
C GLN A 556 -15.94 -3.54 14.54
N GLY A 557 -17.15 -2.96 14.52
CA GLY A 557 -17.40 -1.61 14.01
C GLY A 557 -16.59 -0.54 14.75
N LEU A 558 -16.55 -0.61 16.08
CA LEU A 558 -15.75 0.29 16.91
C LEU A 558 -14.24 0.11 16.64
N GLY A 559 -13.76 -1.13 16.56
CA GLY A 559 -12.36 -1.41 16.23
C GLY A 559 -11.94 -0.86 14.87
N LEU A 560 -12.79 -1.03 13.85
CA LEU A 560 -12.60 -0.43 12.53
C LEU A 560 -12.58 1.10 12.57
N ALA A 561 -13.43 1.73 13.39
CA ALA A 561 -13.45 3.18 13.55
C ALA A 561 -12.16 3.69 14.20
N LEU A 562 -11.71 3.07 15.28
CA LEU A 562 -10.45 3.41 15.96
C LEU A 562 -9.24 3.25 15.03
N GLY A 563 -9.17 2.13 14.30
CA GLY A 563 -8.12 1.88 13.32
C GLY A 563 -8.11 2.91 12.17
N ALA A 564 -9.30 3.33 11.71
CA ALA A 564 -9.43 4.33 10.65
C ALA A 564 -9.09 5.76 11.11
N ILE A 565 -9.36 6.10 12.37
CA ILE A 565 -9.10 7.44 12.94
C ILE A 565 -7.61 7.62 13.22
N LEU A 566 -6.99 6.64 13.88
CA LEU A 566 -5.61 6.79 14.37
C LEU A 566 -4.57 6.49 13.29
N MET A 567 -4.86 5.57 12.36
CA MET A 567 -3.95 5.18 11.26
C MET A 567 -2.52 4.79 11.72
N ASP A 568 -2.35 4.47 13.01
CA ASP A 568 -1.13 4.03 13.66
C ASP A 568 -1.46 2.85 14.58
N VAL A 569 -0.68 1.78 14.46
CA VAL A 569 -0.92 0.53 15.17
C VAL A 569 -0.72 0.66 16.68
N LYS A 570 0.33 1.38 17.12
CA LYS A 570 0.67 1.50 18.54
C LYS A 570 -0.32 2.40 19.27
N GLN A 571 -0.72 3.51 18.66
CA GLN A 571 -1.72 4.41 19.23
C GLN A 571 -3.10 3.76 19.30
N ALA A 572 -3.47 2.97 18.27
CA ALA A 572 -4.78 2.33 18.25
C ALA A 572 -4.91 1.21 19.28
N THR A 573 -3.85 0.43 19.52
CA THR A 573 -3.88 -0.61 20.55
C THR A 573 -3.95 -0.04 21.97
N THR A 574 -3.23 1.05 22.26
CA THR A 574 -3.27 1.69 23.59
C THR A 574 -4.62 2.33 23.86
N LEU A 575 -5.20 3.05 22.90
CA LEU A 575 -6.53 3.64 23.08
C LEU A 575 -7.60 2.56 23.23
N SER A 576 -7.52 1.49 22.44
CA SER A 576 -8.42 0.35 22.54
C SER A 576 -8.35 -0.33 23.90
N SER A 577 -7.16 -0.67 24.40
CA SER A 577 -7.05 -1.35 25.69
C SER A 577 -7.63 -0.53 26.83
N VAL A 578 -7.45 0.79 26.82
CA VAL A 578 -8.07 1.72 27.78
C VAL A 578 -9.59 1.72 27.64
N LEU A 579 -10.14 1.90 26.43
CA LEU A 579 -11.59 1.87 26.20
C LEU A 579 -12.21 0.55 26.63
N MET A 580 -11.53 -0.57 26.39
CA MET A 580 -12.00 -1.90 26.75
C MET A 580 -11.97 -2.12 28.25
N LEU A 581 -10.94 -1.66 28.95
CA LEU A 581 -10.92 -1.68 30.41
C LEU A 581 -12.07 -0.85 31.00
N VAL A 582 -12.35 0.31 30.43
CA VAL A 582 -13.47 1.16 30.84
C VAL A 582 -14.81 0.45 30.61
N PHE A 583 -15.01 -0.19 29.46
CA PHE A 583 -16.23 -0.95 29.17
C PHE A 583 -16.38 -2.22 29.99
N LEU A 584 -15.27 -2.87 30.39
CA LEU A 584 -15.28 -3.99 31.34
C LEU A 584 -15.83 -3.55 32.70
N LEU A 585 -15.33 -2.44 33.22
CA LEU A 585 -15.75 -1.91 34.52
C LEU A 585 -17.18 -1.36 34.50
N ALA A 586 -17.56 -0.68 33.42
CA ALA A 586 -18.87 -0.04 33.24
C ALA A 586 -19.98 -0.98 32.70
N SER A 587 -19.73 -2.28 32.62
CA SER A 587 -20.65 -3.30 32.10
C SER A 587 -21.77 -3.72 33.06
N GLY A 588 -21.71 -3.27 34.32
CA GLY A 588 -22.72 -3.55 35.34
C GLY A 588 -22.51 -4.85 36.12
N TYR A 589 -21.50 -5.65 35.79
CA TYR A 589 -21.12 -6.84 36.57
C TYR A 589 -20.25 -6.48 37.79
N TYR A 590 -19.12 -5.80 37.57
CA TYR A 590 -18.17 -5.41 38.64
C TYR A 590 -18.64 -4.22 39.48
N VAL A 591 -19.05 -3.14 38.81
CA VAL A 591 -19.48 -1.90 39.48
C VAL A 591 -20.99 -1.76 39.33
N GLN A 592 -21.70 -1.92 40.45
CA GLN A 592 -23.16 -1.84 40.49
C GLN A 592 -23.68 -0.45 40.87
N HIS A 593 -22.92 0.28 41.71
CA HIS A 593 -23.28 1.63 42.16
C HIS A 593 -22.35 2.67 41.53
N ILE A 594 -22.74 3.18 40.35
CA ILE A 594 -21.99 4.23 39.65
C ILE A 594 -22.47 5.61 40.14
N PRO A 595 -21.58 6.50 40.60
CA PRO A 595 -21.94 7.87 40.98
C PRO A 595 -22.59 8.64 39.82
N THR A 596 -23.58 9.48 40.12
CA THR A 596 -24.41 10.20 39.13
C THR A 596 -23.61 10.95 38.05
N PHE A 597 -22.45 11.50 38.40
CA PHE A 597 -21.59 12.23 37.45
C PHE A 597 -20.89 11.33 36.40
N VAL A 598 -20.75 10.02 36.61
CA VAL A 598 -20.13 9.06 35.66
C VAL A 598 -21.17 8.11 35.03
N VAL A 599 -22.45 8.20 35.42
CA VAL A 599 -23.51 7.29 34.91
C VAL A 599 -23.62 7.30 33.38
N TRP A 600 -23.27 8.40 32.72
CA TRP A 600 -23.27 8.49 31.25
C TRP A 600 -22.43 7.41 30.56
N LEU A 601 -21.38 6.92 31.23
CA LEU A 601 -20.48 5.90 30.71
C LEU A 601 -21.19 4.56 30.48
N LYS A 602 -22.20 4.25 31.30
CA LYS A 602 -23.08 3.08 31.14
C LYS A 602 -23.78 3.10 29.78
N TYR A 603 -24.19 4.28 29.30
CA TYR A 603 -24.91 4.43 28.04
C TYR A 603 -24.01 4.40 26.80
N VAL A 604 -22.71 4.61 26.96
CA VAL A 604 -21.72 4.55 25.87
C VAL A 604 -21.20 3.13 25.67
N SER A 605 -21.17 2.32 26.74
CA SER A 605 -20.69 0.94 26.70
C SER A 605 -21.65 0.00 25.97
N PHE A 606 -21.24 -0.54 24.82
CA PHE A 606 -22.01 -1.56 24.12
C PHE A 606 -22.07 -2.88 24.90
N SER A 607 -21.02 -3.19 25.68
CA SER A 607 -20.94 -4.39 26.53
C SER A 607 -22.01 -4.42 27.61
N GLN A 608 -22.42 -3.25 28.12
CA GLN A 608 -23.52 -3.13 29.08
C GLN A 608 -24.86 -3.55 28.48
N TYR A 609 -25.18 -3.06 27.28
CA TYR A 609 -26.41 -3.40 26.58
C TYR A 609 -26.45 -4.89 26.22
N CYS A 610 -25.33 -5.43 25.74
CA CYS A 610 -25.20 -6.86 25.44
C CYS A 610 -25.42 -7.71 26.70
N TYR A 611 -24.73 -7.41 27.79
CA TYR A 611 -24.87 -8.16 29.05
C TYR A 611 -26.31 -8.10 29.60
N ARG A 612 -26.94 -6.92 29.56
CA ARG A 612 -28.35 -6.75 29.97
C ARG A 612 -29.32 -7.59 29.14
N LEU A 613 -29.11 -7.64 27.82
CA LEU A 613 -29.90 -8.48 26.92
C LEU A 613 -29.70 -9.98 27.17
N LEU A 614 -28.47 -10.42 27.43
CA LEU A 614 -28.17 -11.82 27.73
C LEU A 614 -28.87 -12.30 29.01
N VAL A 615 -28.79 -11.51 30.08
CA VAL A 615 -29.46 -11.80 31.35
C VAL A 615 -30.99 -11.80 31.17
N GLY A 616 -31.54 -10.81 30.46
CA GLY A 616 -32.98 -10.70 30.23
C GLY A 616 -33.57 -11.80 29.32
N VAL A 617 -32.77 -12.39 28.43
CA VAL A 617 -33.22 -13.54 27.60
C VAL A 617 -33.19 -14.85 28.39
N GLN A 618 -32.24 -15.01 29.31
CA GLN A 618 -32.12 -16.25 30.06
C GLN A 618 -33.16 -16.40 31.16
N TYR A 619 -33.38 -15.34 31.93
CA TYR A 619 -34.24 -15.41 33.10
C TYR A 619 -35.64 -14.87 32.82
N SER A 620 -36.65 -15.62 33.24
CA SER A 620 -38.06 -15.19 33.17
C SER A 620 -38.55 -14.62 34.49
N VAL A 621 -39.53 -13.70 34.44
CA VAL A 621 -40.02 -12.93 35.61
C VAL A 621 -40.43 -13.82 36.81
N ASN A 622 -40.84 -15.06 36.54
CA ASN A 622 -41.35 -16.00 37.55
C ASN A 622 -40.31 -17.05 37.99
N GLU A 623 -39.06 -16.99 37.53
CA GLU A 623 -38.02 -17.95 37.95
C GLU A 623 -37.50 -17.63 39.36
N VAL A 624 -37.27 -18.70 40.11
CA VAL A 624 -36.95 -18.67 41.55
C VAL A 624 -35.68 -19.50 41.77
N TYR A 625 -34.80 -19.04 42.66
CA TYR A 625 -33.59 -19.75 43.08
C TYR A 625 -33.59 -19.94 44.60
N GLU A 626 -32.88 -20.95 45.10
CA GLU A 626 -32.74 -21.18 46.54
C GLU A 626 -31.78 -20.14 47.15
N CYS A 627 -32.30 -19.24 47.98
CA CYS A 627 -31.54 -18.16 48.63
C CYS A 627 -31.19 -18.44 50.10
N GLY A 628 -31.57 -19.62 50.61
CA GLY A 628 -31.35 -20.08 51.97
C GLY A 628 -32.04 -21.42 52.23
N LEU A 629 -31.86 -22.00 53.42
CA LEU A 629 -32.49 -23.26 53.84
C LEU A 629 -34.03 -23.18 53.69
N GLY A 630 -34.55 -23.69 52.57
CA GLY A 630 -35.99 -23.78 52.28
C GLY A 630 -36.65 -22.49 51.80
N SER A 631 -35.92 -21.42 51.50
CA SER A 631 -36.49 -20.17 50.94
C SER A 631 -36.13 -19.97 49.47
N SER A 632 -37.15 -19.88 48.62
CA SER A 632 -36.99 -19.56 47.20
C SER A 632 -37.15 -18.04 46.98
N CYS A 633 -36.09 -17.38 46.50
CA CYS A 633 -36.10 -15.97 46.13
C CYS A 633 -36.22 -15.80 44.62
N ARG A 634 -36.87 -14.72 44.14
CA ARG A 634 -36.97 -14.48 42.70
C ARG A 634 -35.61 -14.12 42.13
N VAL A 635 -35.31 -14.64 40.95
CA VAL A 635 -34.06 -14.35 40.23
C VAL A 635 -33.85 -12.84 40.00
N PHE A 636 -34.91 -12.10 39.72
CA PHE A 636 -34.86 -10.65 39.53
C PHE A 636 -34.51 -9.86 40.80
N ASP A 637 -34.71 -10.45 41.99
CA ASP A 637 -34.34 -9.84 43.27
C ASP A 637 -32.85 -10.04 43.59
N PHE A 638 -32.13 -10.86 42.82
CA PHE A 638 -30.69 -11.03 42.96
C PHE A 638 -29.98 -9.68 42.77
N PRO A 639 -29.12 -9.23 43.70
CA PRO A 639 -28.58 -7.86 43.69
C PRO A 639 -27.91 -7.44 42.38
N ALA A 640 -27.18 -8.35 41.72
CA ALA A 640 -26.51 -8.06 40.45
C ALA A 640 -27.49 -7.89 39.27
N ILE A 641 -28.64 -8.55 39.30
CA ILE A 641 -29.68 -8.48 38.27
C ILE A 641 -30.59 -7.28 38.52
N ARG A 642 -30.97 -7.06 39.78
CA ARG A 642 -31.81 -5.94 40.21
C ARG A 642 -31.20 -4.59 39.86
N ASN A 643 -29.90 -4.43 40.11
CA ASN A 643 -29.17 -3.19 39.81
C ASN A 643 -28.94 -2.97 38.30
N LEU A 644 -29.15 -3.99 37.46
CA LEU A 644 -28.96 -3.92 36.02
C LEU A 644 -30.09 -3.14 35.32
N GLY A 645 -31.33 -3.26 35.84
CA GLY A 645 -32.55 -2.61 35.35
C GLY A 645 -33.02 -3.15 34.00
N ILE A 646 -33.78 -4.25 34.01
CA ILE A 646 -34.24 -5.00 32.83
C ILE A 646 -35.65 -4.55 32.41
N ASP A 647 -35.84 -3.25 32.21
CA ASP A 647 -37.20 -2.71 32.00
C ASP A 647 -37.61 -2.72 30.52
N ASN A 648 -36.67 -2.53 29.59
CA ASN A 648 -36.94 -2.41 28.15
C ASN A 648 -35.83 -3.02 27.27
N MET A 649 -35.94 -4.31 26.97
CA MET A 649 -34.98 -5.02 26.10
C MET A 649 -34.99 -4.51 24.65
N VAL A 650 -36.11 -4.00 24.15
CA VAL A 650 -36.20 -3.46 22.77
C VAL A 650 -35.32 -2.22 22.61
N ILE A 651 -35.25 -1.36 23.63
CA ILE A 651 -34.41 -0.15 23.61
C ILE A 651 -32.93 -0.55 23.52
N ASP A 652 -32.52 -1.64 24.16
CA ASP A 652 -31.14 -2.13 24.10
C ASP A 652 -30.75 -2.63 22.71
N VAL A 653 -31.66 -3.38 22.06
CA VAL A 653 -31.44 -3.84 20.68
C VAL A 653 -31.33 -2.64 19.75
N VAL A 654 -32.24 -1.65 19.87
CA VAL A 654 -32.19 -0.42 19.07
C VAL A 654 -30.89 0.35 19.33
N ALA A 655 -30.46 0.48 20.59
CA ALA A 655 -29.21 1.14 20.95
C ALA A 655 -28.00 0.44 20.31
N LEU A 656 -27.92 -0.89 20.37
CA LEU A 656 -26.85 -1.66 19.71
C LEU A 656 -26.87 -1.50 18.19
N VAL A 657 -28.04 -1.50 17.56
CA VAL A 657 -28.16 -1.27 16.10
C VAL A 657 -27.73 0.15 15.73
N LEU A 658 -28.11 1.16 16.52
CA LEU A 658 -27.66 2.55 16.32
C LEU A 658 -26.15 2.68 16.49
N MET A 659 -25.56 2.03 17.49
CA MET A 659 -24.11 1.99 17.68
C MET A 659 -23.41 1.29 16.51
N LEU A 660 -23.94 0.16 16.02
CA LEU A 660 -23.42 -0.54 14.85
C LEU A 660 -23.34 0.41 13.64
N VAL A 661 -24.45 1.06 13.30
CA VAL A 661 -24.52 1.98 12.16
C VAL A 661 -23.60 3.19 12.40
N GLY A 662 -23.63 3.77 13.59
CA GLY A 662 -22.82 4.92 13.98
C GLY A 662 -21.31 4.66 13.84
N TYR A 663 -20.81 3.54 14.38
CA TYR A 663 -19.39 3.19 14.27
C TYR A 663 -18.96 2.91 12.83
N ARG A 664 -19.82 2.30 12.00
CA ARG A 664 -19.51 2.08 10.58
C ARG A 664 -19.47 3.41 9.79
N ILE A 665 -20.41 4.32 10.05
CA ILE A 665 -20.39 5.66 9.45
C ILE A 665 -19.13 6.42 9.89
N LEU A 666 -18.79 6.37 11.18
CA LEU A 666 -17.59 7.01 11.72
C LEU A 666 -16.32 6.49 11.04
N ALA A 667 -16.17 5.17 10.90
CA ALA A 667 -15.05 4.56 10.18
C ALA A 667 -14.98 5.02 8.72
N TYR A 668 -16.11 5.08 8.01
CA TYR A 668 -16.15 5.56 6.63
C TYR A 668 -15.76 7.04 6.50
N VAL A 669 -16.25 7.89 7.39
CA VAL A 669 -15.93 9.33 7.42
C VAL A 669 -14.44 9.54 7.72
N ALA A 670 -13.89 8.82 8.70
CA ALA A 670 -12.47 8.85 9.03
C ALA A 670 -11.59 8.47 7.82
N LEU A 671 -11.94 7.39 7.10
CA LEU A 671 -11.25 6.99 5.86
C LEU A 671 -11.38 8.01 4.72
N ARG A 672 -12.46 8.77 4.70
CA ARG A 672 -12.69 9.80 3.69
C ARG A 672 -11.87 11.05 3.98
N TRP A 673 -11.76 11.46 5.25
CA TRP A 673 -11.04 12.65 5.69
C TRP A 673 -9.54 12.45 5.83
N GLY A 674 -9.07 11.24 6.14
CA GLY A 674 -7.64 10.90 6.17
C GLY A 674 -6.88 11.07 4.84
N LYS A 675 -7.55 11.57 3.78
CA LYS A 675 -6.96 11.97 2.49
C LYS A 675 -6.49 13.43 2.47
N ASN A 676 -7.02 14.29 3.33
CA ASN A 676 -6.77 15.74 3.30
C ASN A 676 -5.65 16.20 4.24
N ASN A 677 -5.13 15.30 5.07
CA ASN A 677 -3.90 15.46 5.86
C ASN A 677 -2.83 14.55 5.24
#